data_AF-A0A0G4EVY8-F1
#
_entry.id   AF-A0A0G4EVY8-F1
#
_cell.length_a   1.000
_cell.length_b   1.000
_cell.length_c   1.000
_cell.angle_alpha   90.00
_cell.angle_beta   90.00
_cell.angle_gamma   90.00
#
_symmetry.space_group_name_H-M   'P 1'
#
loop_
_entity.id
_entity.type
_entity.pdbx_description
1 polymer ?
#
loop_
_entity_poly.entity_id
_entity_poly.type
_entity_poly.pdbx_seq_one_letter_code
_entity_poly.pdbx_strand_id
1 'polypeptide(L)'
;MYGLMERVYLSMIGKSHSHIKCLFKSSSDGGEFGTLVERVAGVSGLLFVIQDDKQHTIACHIDGPLISPVGPTSALTIGCPVTFYSISGPFEEGGIAKITPPHYWQRVDVAGVGGGVLGSKGLGGKVCIGGGRLWLGYGERMHGRLWLGYGDDGRPAGDLRSCLQWVWRDELPDDKSYVGSISEQRRTTLAAGIAKIDVPHGEQCVQVAGAEGVVKDRNGATPGKVAIGGGRLWPGMGKGRPAGDLHRCCQFVEGSELPDDKTYVGDIEAEGVATLAARHWFTAQRLEVYQVWSTLPADPILPADDLQALIDMTRGVGMTAQLLHKVVDYVRRIRLASDAATPLPTSSSPDELLYACDMYGLMERVYLSTIGKSHSHIKCLFKSSSDGGEFGTLVERVAGVSGLLFVIQDDKQHTIACHIDGPLIPPADPTSALGSGCPVTFYSVSGPFEEGGIARITVPHHWQWVEVAGTEGTLNADNGVTAGKVCIGGGRLWLGYGRRGRPAGDLRLCHQWLWRDELPDDKTYVGTFDEEGCATLASSDYFTAQRLEVYQVWSTLPADPILPADDLQALIDTTRHIGMTAQLLYKGERDGWAHETMLAKVGEAADLLLVAKDTGSHTFACHIEGQLKQPADPTGVAAVRCAVTFCSISGAFIEGGITKITVPHDEQHVQVAGTEGAVMASNTGVAGKVAIAAGRLWLGYGEDERPPGDLRSCHQWVWRDELPDDKTHVGKVSEQGRATLAASLFFTCVDLEIYTLQVPDGWQWLSAVADIMLSQST
;
A
#
# COMPACT_ATOMS: atom_id res chain seq x y z
N MET A 1 -22.08 3.61 -14.77
CA MET A 1 -22.46 3.46 -13.34
C MET A 1 -22.04 2.10 -12.77
N TYR A 2 -22.46 0.97 -13.35
CA TYR A 2 -22.06 -0.38 -12.89
C TYR A 2 -20.54 -0.60 -12.77
N GLY A 3 -19.75 -0.26 -13.80
CA GLY A 3 -18.29 -0.42 -13.75
C GLY A 3 -17.55 0.59 -12.84
N LEU A 4 -18.17 1.74 -12.52
CA LEU A 4 -17.61 2.71 -11.56
C LEU A 4 -17.87 2.24 -10.13
N MET A 5 -19.09 1.75 -9.87
CA MET A 5 -19.45 1.12 -8.60
C MET A 5 -18.56 -0.09 -8.33
N GLU A 6 -18.39 -0.99 -9.30
CA GLU A 6 -17.54 -2.18 -9.14
C GLU A 6 -16.10 -1.84 -8.72
N ARG A 7 -15.45 -0.86 -9.37
CA ARG A 7 -14.08 -0.43 -9.02
C ARG A 7 -14.01 0.25 -7.66
N VAL A 8 -14.95 1.14 -7.36
CA VAL A 8 -15.03 1.79 -6.03
C VAL A 8 -15.26 0.74 -4.94
N TYR A 9 -16.09 -0.27 -5.20
CA TYR A 9 -16.40 -1.33 -4.23
C TYR A 9 -15.26 -2.31 -4.00
N LEU A 10 -14.59 -2.76 -5.06
CA LEU A 10 -13.39 -3.61 -4.95
C LEU A 10 -12.28 -2.91 -4.15
N SER A 11 -12.16 -1.59 -4.32
CA SER A 11 -11.28 -0.74 -3.50
C SER A 11 -11.72 -0.65 -2.04
N MET A 12 -13.03 -0.55 -1.74
CA MET A 12 -13.56 -0.42 -0.37
C MET A 12 -13.36 -1.65 0.52
N ILE A 13 -13.32 -2.84 -0.08
CA ILE A 13 -13.14 -4.12 0.64
C ILE A 13 -11.70 -4.65 0.53
N GLY A 14 -10.81 -3.92 -0.15
CA GLY A 14 -9.41 -4.31 -0.34
C GLY A 14 -9.24 -5.59 -1.18
N LYS A 15 -10.17 -5.90 -2.09
CA LYS A 15 -10.10 -7.11 -2.93
C LYS A 15 -10.09 -6.70 -4.41
N SER A 16 -8.96 -6.89 -5.09
CA SER A 16 -8.77 -6.54 -6.50
C SER A 16 -9.34 -7.56 -7.50
N HIS A 17 -9.74 -8.76 -7.05
CA HIS A 17 -10.14 -9.89 -7.91
C HIS A 17 -11.48 -10.54 -7.49
N SER A 18 -12.46 -9.71 -7.13
CA SER A 18 -13.79 -10.21 -6.75
C SER A 18 -14.81 -10.00 -7.87
N HIS A 19 -15.71 -10.97 -8.03
CA HIS A 19 -16.91 -10.81 -8.84
C HIS A 19 -18.04 -10.31 -7.95
N ILE A 20 -18.81 -9.34 -8.46
CA ILE A 20 -19.99 -8.79 -7.77
C ILE A 20 -21.24 -9.25 -8.52
N LYS A 21 -22.14 -9.96 -7.85
CA LYS A 21 -23.46 -10.31 -8.39
C LYS A 21 -24.55 -9.67 -7.59
N CYS A 22 -25.43 -8.94 -8.26
CA CYS A 22 -26.64 -8.43 -7.64
C CYS A 22 -27.60 -9.61 -7.38
N LEU A 23 -27.98 -9.80 -6.11
CA LEU A 23 -28.90 -10.84 -5.68
C LEU A 23 -30.33 -10.32 -5.49
N PHE A 24 -30.47 -9.05 -5.10
CA PHE A 24 -31.75 -8.43 -4.80
C PHE A 24 -31.70 -6.93 -5.09
N LYS A 25 -32.77 -6.38 -5.68
CA LYS A 25 -33.01 -4.94 -5.76
C LYS A 25 -34.46 -4.63 -5.41
N SER A 26 -34.67 -3.74 -4.44
CA SER A 26 -36.03 -3.38 -4.01
C SER A 26 -36.87 -2.74 -5.12
N SER A 27 -36.24 -2.14 -6.14
CA SER A 27 -36.92 -1.53 -7.27
C SER A 27 -37.46 -2.55 -8.28
N SER A 28 -36.88 -3.75 -8.38
CA SER A 28 -37.33 -4.81 -9.30
C SER A 28 -37.96 -6.00 -8.60
N ASP A 29 -37.50 -6.33 -7.40
CA ASP A 29 -37.94 -7.50 -6.62
C ASP A 29 -39.01 -7.14 -5.56
N GLY A 30 -39.33 -5.85 -5.41
CA GLY A 30 -40.26 -5.36 -4.38
C GLY A 30 -39.58 -5.14 -3.01
N GLY A 31 -40.31 -4.59 -2.05
CA GLY A 31 -39.79 -4.28 -0.70
C GLY A 31 -39.96 -5.39 0.32
N GLU A 32 -40.48 -6.57 -0.07
CA GLU A 32 -40.91 -7.59 0.87
C GLU A 32 -39.74 -8.40 1.46
N PHE A 33 -39.77 -8.59 2.78
CA PHE A 33 -38.72 -9.34 3.49
C PHE A 33 -38.58 -10.81 3.07
N GLY A 34 -39.70 -11.48 2.77
CA GLY A 34 -39.67 -12.87 2.30
C GLY A 34 -38.84 -13.02 1.03
N THR A 35 -39.05 -12.12 0.07
CA THR A 35 -38.31 -12.11 -1.20
C THR A 35 -36.82 -11.85 -1.02
N LEU A 36 -36.44 -10.96 -0.08
CA LEU A 36 -35.03 -10.75 0.25
C LEU A 36 -34.40 -12.05 0.78
N VAL A 37 -35.02 -12.69 1.77
CA VAL A 37 -34.49 -13.92 2.39
C VAL A 37 -34.37 -15.04 1.38
N GLU A 38 -35.37 -15.25 0.52
CA GLU A 38 -35.32 -16.27 -0.54
C GLU A 38 -34.14 -16.07 -1.51
N ARG A 39 -33.73 -14.83 -1.77
CA ARG A 39 -32.64 -14.50 -2.71
C ARG A 39 -31.26 -14.61 -2.09
N VAL A 40 -31.12 -14.36 -0.78
CA VAL A 40 -29.81 -14.22 -0.12
C VAL A 40 -29.52 -15.30 0.93
N ALA A 41 -30.49 -16.16 1.24
CA ALA A 41 -30.31 -17.22 2.23
C ALA A 41 -29.15 -18.16 1.85
N GLY A 42 -28.26 -18.41 2.81
CA GLY A 42 -27.08 -19.26 2.64
C GLY A 42 -25.90 -18.62 1.92
N VAL A 43 -26.03 -17.36 1.46
CA VAL A 43 -24.97 -16.65 0.74
C VAL A 43 -24.09 -15.85 1.72
N SER A 44 -22.76 -15.99 1.60
CA SER A 44 -21.75 -15.22 2.34
C SER A 44 -21.17 -14.07 1.49
N GLY A 45 -20.46 -13.13 2.15
CA GLY A 45 -19.86 -11.97 1.49
C GLY A 45 -20.92 -11.01 0.95
N LEU A 46 -21.92 -10.70 1.77
CA LEU A 46 -23.07 -9.89 1.38
C LEU A 46 -22.76 -8.40 1.57
N LEU A 47 -23.05 -7.60 0.55
CA LEU A 47 -22.98 -6.15 0.60
C LEU A 47 -24.39 -5.57 0.43
N PHE A 48 -24.90 -4.95 1.48
CA PHE A 48 -26.14 -4.17 1.47
C PHE A 48 -25.80 -2.74 1.08
N VAL A 49 -26.46 -2.21 0.04
CA VAL A 49 -26.34 -0.82 -0.39
C VAL A 49 -27.70 -0.17 -0.27
N ILE A 50 -27.78 0.91 0.51
CA ILE A 50 -29.03 1.61 0.82
C ILE A 50 -28.87 3.05 0.39
N GLN A 51 -29.79 3.51 -0.46
CA GLN A 51 -29.88 4.89 -0.89
C GLN A 51 -31.15 5.53 -0.34
N ASP A 52 -30.99 6.64 0.38
CA ASP A 52 -32.11 7.42 0.90
C ASP A 52 -32.72 8.37 -0.15
N ASP A 53 -33.74 9.11 0.25
CA ASP A 53 -34.44 10.09 -0.58
C ASP A 53 -33.63 11.35 -0.92
N LYS A 54 -32.56 11.61 -0.16
CA LYS A 54 -31.60 12.69 -0.38
C LYS A 54 -30.39 12.24 -1.19
N GLN A 55 -30.44 11.05 -1.80
CA GLN A 55 -29.35 10.43 -2.55
C GLN A 55 -28.13 10.07 -1.69
N HIS A 56 -28.26 10.03 -0.36
CA HIS A 56 -27.21 9.50 0.48
C HIS A 56 -27.14 7.99 0.33
N THR A 57 -25.92 7.48 0.11
CA THR A 57 -25.65 6.07 -0.05
C THR A 57 -24.84 5.58 1.13
N ILE A 58 -25.41 4.67 1.90
CA ILE A 58 -24.70 3.89 2.91
C ILE A 58 -24.57 2.44 2.45
N ALA A 59 -23.53 1.76 2.88
CA ALA A 59 -23.38 0.33 2.62
C ALA A 59 -22.96 -0.43 3.88
N CYS A 60 -23.26 -1.72 3.90
CA CYS A 60 -22.88 -2.63 4.97
C CYS A 60 -22.40 -3.95 4.37
N HIS A 61 -21.15 -4.33 4.67
CA HIS A 61 -20.59 -5.61 4.29
C HIS A 61 -20.68 -6.59 5.46
N ILE A 62 -21.15 -7.80 5.17
CA ILE A 62 -21.32 -8.90 6.11
C ILE A 62 -20.51 -10.09 5.61
N ASP A 63 -19.45 -10.44 6.36
CA ASP A 63 -18.58 -11.57 6.03
C ASP A 63 -19.06 -12.86 6.71
N GLY A 64 -20.28 -13.28 6.35
CA GLY A 64 -20.91 -14.48 6.87
C GLY A 64 -22.23 -14.78 6.15
N PRO A 65 -22.72 -16.03 6.20
CA PRO A 65 -23.96 -16.40 5.53
C PRO A 65 -25.18 -15.78 6.22
N LEU A 66 -26.15 -15.28 5.44
CA LEU A 66 -27.47 -14.95 5.99
C LEU A 66 -28.30 -16.23 6.11
N ILE A 67 -28.60 -16.68 7.32
CA ILE A 67 -29.34 -17.92 7.56
C ILE A 67 -30.77 -17.58 7.98
N SER A 68 -31.76 -18.15 7.29
CA SER A 68 -33.16 -18.03 7.71
C SER A 68 -33.41 -18.83 8.98
N PRO A 69 -34.11 -18.28 9.99
CA PRO A 69 -34.53 -19.04 11.17
C PRO A 69 -35.45 -20.20 10.79
N VAL A 70 -35.40 -21.30 11.56
CA VAL A 70 -36.14 -22.55 11.29
C VAL A 70 -37.65 -22.40 11.46
N GLY A 71 -38.11 -21.43 12.25
CA GLY A 71 -39.53 -21.15 12.49
C GLY A 71 -39.97 -19.76 12.02
N PRO A 72 -41.22 -19.58 11.54
CA PRO A 72 -41.70 -18.32 10.99
C PRO A 72 -41.72 -17.18 12.02
N THR A 73 -41.77 -17.46 13.32
CA THR A 73 -41.72 -16.47 14.41
C THR A 73 -40.40 -16.45 15.17
N SER A 74 -39.45 -17.31 14.80
CA SER A 74 -38.15 -17.42 15.49
C SER A 74 -37.18 -16.33 15.03
N ALA A 75 -36.14 -16.06 15.83
CA ALA A 75 -35.03 -15.19 15.45
C ALA A 75 -33.71 -15.97 15.57
N LEU A 76 -32.75 -15.66 14.70
CA LEU A 76 -31.43 -16.28 14.69
C LEU A 76 -30.35 -15.19 14.76
N THR A 77 -29.42 -15.34 15.68
CA THR A 77 -28.22 -14.51 15.80
C THR A 77 -27.05 -15.23 15.15
N ILE A 78 -26.35 -14.55 14.25
CA ILE A 78 -25.20 -15.05 13.50
C ILE A 78 -24.01 -14.17 13.87
N GLY A 79 -22.98 -14.73 14.50
CA GLY A 79 -21.73 -14.02 14.74
C GLY A 79 -20.91 -13.96 13.45
N CYS A 80 -20.67 -12.75 12.93
CA CYS A 80 -19.89 -12.55 11.71
C CYS A 80 -19.32 -11.13 11.65
N PRO A 81 -18.16 -10.93 11.02
CA PRO A 81 -17.62 -9.60 10.79
C PRO A 81 -18.60 -8.74 10.00
N VAL A 82 -18.84 -7.53 10.51
CA VAL A 82 -19.71 -6.53 9.89
C VAL A 82 -18.88 -5.27 9.70
N THR A 83 -19.02 -4.59 8.56
CA THR A 83 -18.39 -3.29 8.31
C THR A 83 -19.41 -2.35 7.69
N PHE A 84 -19.51 -1.13 8.19
CA PHE A 84 -20.38 -0.09 7.64
C PHE A 84 -19.57 0.91 6.83
N TYR A 85 -20.21 1.47 5.81
CA TYR A 85 -19.64 2.47 4.93
C TYR A 85 -20.65 3.60 4.72
N SER A 86 -20.18 4.84 4.76
CA SER A 86 -20.88 6.00 4.21
C SER A 86 -20.20 6.38 2.91
N ILE A 87 -20.89 6.25 1.78
CA ILE A 87 -20.33 6.41 0.43
C ILE A 87 -20.62 7.82 -0.10
N SER A 88 -21.88 8.23 0.00
CA SER A 88 -22.30 9.61 -0.22
C SER A 88 -23.18 9.96 0.97
N GLY A 89 -22.66 10.69 1.95
CA GLY A 89 -23.37 10.92 3.21
C GLY A 89 -23.12 12.33 3.74
N PRO A 90 -23.65 12.64 4.94
CA PRO A 90 -23.64 13.99 5.54
C PRO A 90 -22.26 14.49 6.01
N PHE A 91 -21.17 13.91 5.51
CA PHE A 91 -19.81 14.33 5.83
C PHE A 91 -19.41 15.45 4.86
N GLU A 92 -18.93 16.58 5.38
CA GLU A 92 -18.62 17.78 4.56
C GLU A 92 -17.53 17.54 3.53
N GLU A 93 -16.58 16.66 3.85
CA GLU A 93 -15.53 16.23 2.94
C GLU A 93 -16.00 15.00 2.19
N GLY A 94 -16.31 15.17 0.89
CA GLY A 94 -16.65 14.07 0.01
C GLY A 94 -15.63 12.94 0.12
N GLY A 95 -16.10 11.70 0.20
CA GLY A 95 -15.25 10.52 0.38
C GLY A 95 -15.92 9.41 1.18
N ILE A 96 -15.37 8.21 1.10
CA ILE A 96 -15.95 7.03 1.73
C ILE A 96 -15.47 6.94 3.18
N ALA A 97 -16.38 6.89 4.14
CA ALA A 97 -16.06 6.66 5.55
C ALA A 97 -16.34 5.20 5.92
N LYS A 98 -15.36 4.50 6.51
CA LYS A 98 -15.48 3.12 6.98
C LYS A 98 -15.65 3.10 8.49
N ILE A 99 -16.65 2.38 8.99
CA ILE A 99 -16.94 2.24 10.42
C ILE A 99 -16.97 0.74 10.75
N THR A 100 -16.06 0.30 11.61
CA THR A 100 -16.00 -1.10 12.05
C THR A 100 -16.54 -1.19 13.48
N PRO A 101 -17.67 -1.88 13.72
CA PRO A 101 -18.22 -2.04 15.05
C PRO A 101 -17.28 -2.89 15.93
N PRO A 102 -17.26 -2.66 17.25
CA PRO A 102 -16.50 -3.48 18.20
C PRO A 102 -16.89 -4.96 18.12
N HIS A 103 -15.98 -5.85 18.51
CA HIS A 103 -16.12 -7.31 18.38
C HIS A 103 -17.46 -7.87 18.93
N TYR A 104 -17.98 -7.33 20.03
CA TYR A 104 -19.25 -7.78 20.63
C TYR A 104 -20.51 -7.34 19.87
N TRP A 105 -20.38 -6.46 18.88
CA TRP A 105 -21.44 -6.03 17.96
C TRP A 105 -21.29 -6.65 16.56
N GLN A 106 -20.26 -7.48 16.31
CA GLN A 106 -20.06 -8.18 15.03
C GLN A 106 -21.00 -9.39 14.92
N ARG A 107 -22.28 -9.08 14.70
CA ARG A 107 -23.34 -10.07 14.52
C ARG A 107 -24.50 -9.54 13.69
N VAL A 108 -25.26 -10.47 13.13
CA VAL A 108 -26.49 -10.21 12.38
C VAL A 108 -27.62 -11.03 13.02
N ASP A 109 -28.71 -10.36 13.34
CA ASP A 109 -29.92 -10.97 13.86
C ASP A 109 -31.00 -10.96 12.77
N VAL A 110 -31.56 -12.12 12.45
CA VAL A 110 -32.56 -12.30 11.38
C VAL A 110 -33.84 -12.87 11.98
N ALA A 111 -34.99 -12.27 11.70
CA ALA A 111 -36.29 -12.80 12.09
C ALA A 111 -36.83 -13.78 11.04
N GLY A 112 -37.67 -14.72 11.46
CA GLY A 112 -38.52 -15.51 10.58
C GLY A 112 -39.58 -14.63 9.91
N VAL A 113 -40.14 -15.11 8.81
CA VAL A 113 -41.06 -14.36 7.93
C VAL A 113 -42.23 -13.71 8.71
N GLY A 114 -42.78 -14.39 9.71
CA GLY A 114 -43.87 -13.92 10.59
C GLY A 114 -43.43 -13.30 11.93
N GLY A 115 -42.13 -13.26 12.25
CA GLY A 115 -41.56 -12.79 13.52
C GLY A 115 -40.89 -11.42 13.43
N GLY A 116 -40.25 -11.01 14.52
CA GLY A 116 -39.41 -9.81 14.60
C GLY A 116 -38.23 -10.04 15.53
N VAL A 117 -37.10 -9.41 15.25
CA VAL A 117 -35.96 -9.35 16.16
C VAL A 117 -36.22 -8.22 17.15
N LEU A 118 -36.15 -8.52 18.45
CA LEU A 118 -36.24 -7.53 19.52
C LEU A 118 -34.85 -7.13 20.00
N GLY A 119 -34.54 -5.83 19.91
CA GLY A 119 -33.33 -5.28 20.52
C GLY A 119 -33.47 -5.14 22.04
N SER A 120 -32.34 -4.94 22.73
CA SER A 120 -32.26 -4.71 24.18
C SER A 120 -33.04 -3.50 24.70
N LYS A 121 -33.55 -2.65 23.78
CA LYS A 121 -34.36 -1.44 24.06
C LYS A 121 -35.84 -1.58 23.67
N GLY A 122 -36.33 -2.78 23.36
CA GLY A 122 -37.74 -3.00 22.96
C GLY A 122 -38.09 -2.57 21.53
N LEU A 123 -37.06 -2.33 20.70
CA LEU A 123 -37.20 -2.00 19.28
C LEU A 123 -37.30 -3.27 18.43
N GLY A 124 -38.20 -3.29 17.44
CA GLY A 124 -38.48 -4.47 16.61
C GLY A 124 -38.22 -4.22 15.12
N GLY A 125 -37.51 -5.14 14.46
CA GLY A 125 -37.31 -5.15 13.00
C GLY A 125 -37.11 -6.56 12.43
N LYS A 126 -36.98 -6.69 11.10
CA LYS A 126 -36.82 -7.99 10.42
C LYS A 126 -35.37 -8.46 10.34
N VAL A 127 -34.44 -7.52 10.14
CA VAL A 127 -33.00 -7.77 10.17
C VAL A 127 -32.34 -6.69 11.01
N CYS A 128 -31.46 -7.09 11.92
CA CYS A 128 -30.64 -6.22 12.75
C CYS A 128 -29.17 -6.55 12.48
N ILE A 129 -28.41 -5.57 11.98
CA ILE A 129 -27.02 -5.76 11.60
C ILE A 129 -26.12 -4.96 12.55
N GLY A 130 -25.01 -5.59 12.94
CA GLY A 130 -24.00 -4.96 13.77
C GLY A 130 -24.55 -4.63 15.15
N GLY A 131 -25.23 -5.56 15.84
CA GLY A 131 -25.72 -5.37 17.22
C GLY A 131 -26.83 -4.33 17.40
N GLY A 132 -27.53 -3.94 16.32
CA GLY A 132 -28.62 -2.95 16.35
C GLY A 132 -28.25 -1.59 15.78
N ARG A 133 -27.14 -1.51 15.03
CA ARG A 133 -26.69 -0.29 14.36
C ARG A 133 -27.42 0.00 13.06
N LEU A 134 -27.91 -1.04 12.40
CA LEU A 134 -28.76 -0.92 11.23
C LEU A 134 -29.95 -1.88 11.35
N TRP A 135 -31.15 -1.33 11.17
CA TRP A 135 -32.41 -2.08 11.18
C TRP A 135 -33.09 -2.01 9.82
N LEU A 136 -33.53 -3.16 9.30
CA LEU A 136 -34.34 -3.26 8.09
C LEU A 136 -35.74 -3.76 8.44
N GLY A 137 -36.77 -3.16 7.83
CA GLY A 137 -38.18 -3.50 8.09
C GLY A 137 -38.64 -3.07 9.49
N TYR A 138 -38.25 -1.86 9.90
CA TYR A 138 -38.57 -1.30 11.21
C TYR A 138 -40.06 -0.90 11.30
N GLY A 139 -40.72 -1.20 12.43
CA GLY A 139 -42.12 -0.80 12.68
C GLY A 139 -42.34 -0.21 14.09
N GLU A 140 -42.99 0.96 14.17
CA GLU A 140 -43.28 1.63 15.45
C GLU A 140 -44.52 1.05 16.15
N ARG A 141 -44.36 0.62 17.41
CA ARG A 141 -45.42 0.62 18.42
C ARG A 141 -44.85 0.90 19.81
N MET A 142 -44.92 2.17 20.25
CA MET A 142 -45.11 2.54 21.66
C MET A 142 -46.11 3.72 21.72
N HIS A 143 -46.98 3.72 22.73
CA HIS A 143 -48.29 4.37 22.78
C HIS A 143 -48.35 5.91 22.68
N GLY A 144 -49.34 6.46 21.95
CA GLY A 144 -49.74 7.88 22.07
C GLY A 144 -50.61 8.53 20.96
N ARG A 145 -51.87 8.08 20.77
CA ARG A 145 -53.03 8.72 20.08
C ARG A 145 -53.02 9.08 18.56
N LEU A 146 -54.07 8.52 17.92
CA LEU A 146 -54.87 8.92 16.74
C LEU A 146 -54.26 8.75 15.32
N TRP A 147 -55.07 8.10 14.45
CA TRP A 147 -54.68 7.17 13.37
C TRP A 147 -55.14 7.64 11.97
N LEU A 148 -54.57 7.07 10.90
CA LEU A 148 -55.28 6.65 9.66
C LEU A 148 -54.45 5.60 8.88
N GLY A 149 -55.05 4.44 8.55
CA GLY A 149 -54.57 3.46 7.55
C GLY A 149 -54.00 2.15 8.10
N TYR A 150 -54.79 1.07 8.01
CA TYR A 150 -54.60 -0.24 8.65
C TYR A 150 -53.67 -1.19 7.87
N GLY A 151 -52.94 -2.03 8.61
CA GLY A 151 -52.34 -3.31 8.22
C GLY A 151 -52.23 -4.17 9.50
N ASP A 152 -52.80 -5.36 9.50
CA ASP A 152 -53.68 -5.83 10.57
C ASP A 152 -53.08 -6.97 11.43
N ASP A 153 -51.90 -6.77 12.05
CA ASP A 153 -51.30 -7.87 12.84
C ASP A 153 -50.41 -7.46 14.04
N GLY A 154 -50.03 -6.19 14.19
CA GLY A 154 -49.07 -5.80 15.24
C GLY A 154 -47.67 -6.39 15.06
N ARG A 155 -47.26 -6.66 13.82
CA ARG A 155 -45.93 -7.19 13.43
C ARG A 155 -45.02 -6.07 12.91
N PRO A 156 -43.68 -6.23 12.91
CA PRO A 156 -42.76 -5.31 12.22
C PRO A 156 -43.20 -5.08 10.76
N ALA A 157 -42.88 -3.92 10.18
CA ALA A 157 -43.28 -3.60 8.81
C ALA A 157 -42.78 -4.69 7.83
N GLY A 158 -43.68 -5.17 6.96
CA GLY A 158 -43.31 -6.11 5.90
C GLY A 158 -42.42 -5.49 4.82
N ASP A 159 -42.37 -4.16 4.76
CA ASP A 159 -41.58 -3.37 3.81
C ASP A 159 -40.20 -3.02 4.39
N LEU A 160 -39.15 -3.50 3.72
CA LEU A 160 -37.75 -3.30 4.09
C LEU A 160 -37.23 -1.88 3.85
N ARG A 161 -38.00 -1.00 3.19
CA ARG A 161 -37.57 0.38 2.89
C ARG A 161 -37.56 1.29 4.11
N SER A 162 -38.19 0.91 5.22
CA SER A 162 -38.09 1.62 6.49
C SER A 162 -36.80 1.22 7.24
N CYS A 163 -35.83 2.13 7.28
CA CYS A 163 -34.50 1.91 7.85
C CYS A 163 -34.22 2.85 9.02
N LEU A 164 -33.45 2.37 10.01
CA LEU A 164 -32.96 3.17 11.13
C LEU A 164 -31.48 2.87 11.36
N GLN A 165 -30.66 3.91 11.45
CA GLN A 165 -29.22 3.81 11.73
C GLN A 165 -28.84 4.54 13.02
N TRP A 166 -27.95 3.93 13.81
CA TRP A 166 -27.33 4.52 15.00
C TRP A 166 -25.83 4.69 14.76
N VAL A 167 -25.32 5.89 15.05
CA VAL A 167 -23.88 6.20 15.01
C VAL A 167 -23.52 6.94 16.31
N TRP A 168 -22.49 6.45 17.00
CA TRP A 168 -21.97 7.08 18.21
C TRP A 168 -20.82 8.02 17.86
N ARG A 169 -20.65 9.11 18.62
CA ARG A 169 -19.68 10.17 18.30
C ARG A 169 -18.23 9.68 18.44
N ASP A 170 -17.95 8.86 19.44
CA ASP A 170 -16.65 8.24 19.74
C ASP A 170 -16.22 7.18 18.71
N GLU A 171 -17.05 6.90 17.70
CA GLU A 171 -16.78 5.94 16.62
C GLU A 171 -16.67 6.62 15.24
N LEU A 172 -16.73 7.95 15.21
CA LEU A 172 -16.46 8.73 14.01
C LEU A 172 -14.94 8.83 13.80
N PRO A 173 -14.44 8.73 12.57
CA PRO A 173 -13.04 9.00 12.26
C PRO A 173 -12.64 10.40 12.77
N ASP A 174 -11.48 10.50 13.42
CA ASP A 174 -11.00 11.73 14.09
C ASP A 174 -10.83 12.94 13.14
N ASP A 175 -10.78 12.66 11.84
CA ASP A 175 -10.60 13.59 10.72
C ASP A 175 -11.91 14.08 10.09
N LYS A 176 -13.10 13.60 10.50
CA LYS A 176 -14.37 13.92 9.81
C LYS A 176 -15.43 14.61 10.68
N SER A 177 -16.00 15.71 10.17
CA SER A 177 -17.17 16.39 10.75
C SER A 177 -18.48 15.82 10.20
N TYR A 178 -19.49 15.63 11.08
CA TYR A 178 -20.83 15.19 10.70
C TYR A 178 -21.79 16.38 10.64
N VAL A 179 -22.47 16.61 9.51
CA VAL A 179 -23.45 17.71 9.35
C VAL A 179 -24.87 17.17 9.22
N GLY A 180 -25.62 17.29 10.32
CA GLY A 180 -27.07 17.15 10.35
C GLY A 180 -27.73 18.49 10.71
N SER A 181 -28.97 18.73 10.27
CA SER A 181 -29.68 19.98 10.50
C SER A 181 -29.96 20.27 11.98
N ILE A 182 -29.46 21.41 12.48
CA ILE A 182 -29.86 22.09 13.74
C ILE A 182 -29.92 23.61 13.44
N SER A 183 -30.93 24.32 13.96
CA SER A 183 -31.16 25.77 13.77
C SER A 183 -30.22 26.67 14.61
N GLU A 184 -29.80 27.82 14.04
CA GLU A 184 -28.80 28.84 14.51
C GLU A 184 -28.96 29.41 15.96
N GLN A 185 -27.88 29.86 16.68
CA GLN A 185 -27.28 31.24 16.66
C GLN A 185 -26.13 31.53 17.70
N ARG A 186 -25.00 32.11 17.20
CA ARG A 186 -24.08 33.19 17.73
C ARG A 186 -22.95 32.99 18.82
N ARG A 187 -21.71 33.30 18.36
CA ARG A 187 -20.35 33.63 18.95
C ARG A 187 -20.15 34.10 20.41
N THR A 188 -19.04 33.70 21.08
CA THR A 188 -17.79 34.49 21.43
C THR A 188 -16.79 33.73 22.36
N THR A 189 -15.62 34.33 22.67
CA THR A 189 -14.23 33.80 22.82
C THR A 189 -13.65 33.68 24.26
N LEU A 190 -12.51 32.96 24.40
CA LEU A 190 -11.29 33.17 25.27
C LEU A 190 -10.94 32.23 26.49
N ALA A 191 -9.75 31.62 26.37
CA ALA A 191 -8.63 31.37 27.33
C ALA A 191 -8.61 30.28 28.43
N ALA A 192 -7.72 29.29 28.20
CA ALA A 192 -6.54 28.84 28.98
C ALA A 192 -6.66 28.02 30.29
N GLY A 193 -5.98 26.86 30.32
CA GLY A 193 -5.15 26.41 31.48
C GLY A 193 -5.26 24.97 32.02
N ILE A 194 -4.50 24.03 31.42
CA ILE A 194 -3.63 22.94 31.95
C ILE A 194 -4.02 22.12 33.24
N ALA A 195 -4.16 20.78 33.08
CA ALA A 195 -3.38 19.65 33.69
C ALA A 195 -4.16 18.38 34.15
N LYS A 196 -3.82 17.24 33.51
CA LYS A 196 -3.45 15.87 33.99
C LYS A 196 -4.23 15.17 35.15
N ILE A 197 -4.58 13.87 34.98
CA ILE A 197 -4.20 12.70 35.84
C ILE A 197 -5.08 11.44 35.58
N ASP A 198 -4.44 10.27 35.72
CA ASP A 198 -4.81 8.86 35.44
C ASP A 198 -5.68 8.09 36.48
N VAL A 199 -5.98 6.81 36.10
CA VAL A 199 -6.12 5.52 36.86
C VAL A 199 -7.56 5.01 37.27
N PRO A 200 -7.80 3.72 37.68
CA PRO A 200 -8.13 2.48 36.92
C PRO A 200 -9.42 1.69 37.32
N HIS A 201 -9.60 0.53 36.66
CA HIS A 201 -10.47 -0.66 36.86
C HIS A 201 -11.06 -1.01 38.26
N GLY A 202 -12.34 -1.48 38.24
CA GLY A 202 -12.85 -2.54 39.14
C GLY A 202 -14.34 -2.54 39.50
N GLU A 203 -15.01 -3.70 39.31
CA GLU A 203 -16.21 -4.24 40.01
C GLU A 203 -17.65 -4.05 39.47
N GLN A 204 -18.39 -5.18 39.48
CA GLN A 204 -19.80 -5.41 39.11
C GLN A 204 -20.63 -5.84 40.34
N CYS A 205 -21.92 -5.44 40.42
CA CYS A 205 -23.07 -6.21 40.99
C CYS A 205 -24.43 -5.45 40.86
N VAL A 206 -25.57 -6.17 40.78
CA VAL A 206 -26.96 -5.64 40.62
C VAL A 206 -27.93 -6.27 41.64
N GLN A 207 -28.86 -5.50 42.21
CA GLN A 207 -30.02 -5.97 43.02
C GLN A 207 -31.35 -5.38 42.49
N VAL A 208 -32.45 -6.15 42.58
CA VAL A 208 -33.80 -5.76 42.13
C VAL A 208 -34.83 -6.00 43.25
N ALA A 209 -35.74 -5.04 43.48
CA ALA A 209 -36.87 -5.18 44.41
C ALA A 209 -38.21 -5.25 43.66
N GLY A 210 -39.15 -6.06 44.17
CA GLY A 210 -40.47 -6.29 43.58
C GLY A 210 -41.46 -5.12 43.77
N ALA A 211 -42.64 -5.26 43.15
CA ALA A 211 -43.55 -4.18 42.72
C ALA A 211 -43.92 -3.07 43.73
N GLU A 212 -43.83 -3.30 45.05
CA GLU A 212 -44.14 -2.29 46.08
C GLU A 212 -43.05 -2.06 47.15
N GLY A 213 -41.82 -2.56 46.95
CA GLY A 213 -40.66 -2.25 47.82
C GLY A 213 -39.77 -1.13 47.28
N VAL A 214 -39.08 -0.40 48.18
CA VAL A 214 -38.11 0.67 47.85
C VAL A 214 -36.73 0.30 48.39
N VAL A 215 -35.67 0.45 47.57
CA VAL A 215 -34.27 0.33 48.00
C VAL A 215 -33.78 1.70 48.49
N LYS A 216 -33.19 1.76 49.69
CA LYS A 216 -32.64 2.99 50.28
C LYS A 216 -31.10 2.95 50.26
N ASP A 217 -30.45 4.09 50.02
CA ASP A 217 -29.02 4.25 50.31
C ASP A 217 -28.79 4.66 51.78
N ARG A 218 -27.51 4.84 52.17
CA ARG A 218 -27.10 5.17 53.55
C ARG A 218 -27.52 6.57 54.05
N ASN A 219 -27.99 7.48 53.19
CA ASN A 219 -28.27 8.87 53.57
C ASN A 219 -29.74 9.32 53.37
N GLY A 220 -30.62 8.43 52.91
CA GLY A 220 -32.06 8.54 53.21
C GLY A 220 -32.82 9.67 52.49
N ALA A 221 -32.39 10.14 51.32
CA ALA A 221 -33.14 11.11 50.53
C ALA A 221 -33.35 10.65 49.08
N THR A 222 -34.63 10.58 48.67
CA THR A 222 -35.20 10.41 47.30
C THR A 222 -35.36 8.97 46.75
N PRO A 223 -36.56 8.55 46.27
CA PRO A 223 -36.83 7.16 45.85
C PRO A 223 -36.67 6.92 44.33
N GLY A 224 -36.02 5.82 43.95
CA GLY A 224 -35.97 5.27 42.58
C GLY A 224 -36.12 3.73 42.58
N LYS A 225 -36.62 3.13 41.49
CA LYS A 225 -36.96 1.69 41.45
C LYS A 225 -35.86 0.74 40.94
N VAL A 226 -34.74 1.23 40.39
CA VAL A 226 -33.56 0.43 39.99
C VAL A 226 -32.29 1.30 40.11
N ALA A 227 -31.17 0.75 40.62
CA ALA A 227 -29.86 1.41 40.64
C ALA A 227 -28.78 0.46 40.08
N ILE A 228 -27.92 0.95 39.20
CA ILE A 228 -26.82 0.19 38.57
C ILE A 228 -25.51 0.96 38.74
N GLY A 229 -24.43 0.25 39.08
CA GLY A 229 -23.06 0.80 39.10
C GLY A 229 -22.86 1.93 40.12
N GLY A 230 -23.16 1.69 41.40
CA GLY A 230 -22.88 2.66 42.48
C GLY A 230 -23.61 4.01 42.37
N GLY A 231 -24.73 4.07 41.64
CA GLY A 231 -25.55 5.29 41.52
C GLY A 231 -25.26 6.16 40.28
N ARG A 232 -24.57 5.64 39.26
CA ARG A 232 -24.20 6.40 38.04
C ARG A 232 -25.20 6.33 36.88
N LEU A 233 -26.33 5.63 37.04
CA LEU A 233 -27.40 5.61 36.03
C LEU A 233 -28.78 5.65 36.69
N TRP A 234 -29.56 6.69 36.38
CA TRP A 234 -30.92 6.89 36.89
C TRP A 234 -31.93 7.04 35.74
N PRO A 235 -32.76 6.02 35.48
CA PRO A 235 -33.90 6.16 34.56
C PRO A 235 -35.11 6.77 35.28
N GLY A 236 -35.64 7.91 34.78
CA GLY A 236 -36.95 8.47 35.16
C GLY A 236 -36.96 9.54 36.29
N MET A 237 -36.04 10.51 36.28
CA MET A 237 -35.98 11.57 37.31
C MET A 237 -36.83 12.80 36.94
N GLY A 238 -37.65 13.29 37.88
CA GLY A 238 -38.32 14.59 37.81
C GLY A 238 -38.49 15.16 39.22
N LYS A 239 -38.27 16.46 39.40
CA LYS A 239 -38.55 17.14 40.69
C LYS A 239 -40.07 17.13 40.94
N GLY A 240 -40.51 16.28 41.86
CA GLY A 240 -41.76 16.50 42.62
C GLY A 240 -43.05 15.81 42.18
N ARG A 241 -43.09 14.95 41.13
CA ARG A 241 -44.18 13.99 40.81
C ARG A 241 -43.80 13.10 39.59
N PRO A 242 -44.39 11.90 39.43
CA PRO A 242 -44.03 10.97 38.35
C PRO A 242 -44.62 11.40 37.00
N ALA A 243 -43.78 11.56 35.99
CA ALA A 243 -44.19 11.77 34.60
C ALA A 243 -44.04 10.47 33.80
N GLY A 244 -45.09 10.10 33.06
CA GLY A 244 -45.19 8.85 32.28
C GLY A 244 -44.59 8.94 30.88
N ASP A 245 -43.33 9.35 30.75
CA ASP A 245 -42.60 9.37 29.48
C ASP A 245 -41.14 8.93 29.68
N LEU A 246 -40.68 7.98 28.86
CA LEU A 246 -39.38 7.29 28.93
C LEU A 246 -38.38 7.75 27.85
N HIS A 247 -38.52 8.96 27.31
CA HIS A 247 -37.61 9.46 26.27
C HIS A 247 -36.37 10.23 26.76
N ARG A 248 -36.07 10.29 28.06
CA ARG A 248 -34.87 10.97 28.57
C ARG A 248 -33.94 10.01 29.32
N CYS A 249 -32.73 9.85 28.80
CA CYS A 249 -31.59 9.25 29.50
C CYS A 249 -30.44 10.26 29.51
N CYS A 250 -29.91 10.58 30.69
CA CYS A 250 -28.66 11.33 30.85
C CYS A 250 -27.49 10.34 30.95
N GLN A 251 -26.41 10.64 30.25
CA GLN A 251 -25.09 10.07 30.50
C GLN A 251 -24.20 11.19 31.03
N PHE A 252 -23.54 10.95 32.16
CA PHE A 252 -22.49 11.84 32.68
C PHE A 252 -21.16 11.39 32.12
N VAL A 253 -20.40 12.31 31.52
CA VAL A 253 -18.98 12.15 31.21
C VAL A 253 -18.26 13.32 31.87
N GLU A 254 -17.24 13.00 32.66
CA GLU A 254 -16.43 13.98 33.38
C GLU A 254 -15.37 14.54 32.41
N GLY A 255 -15.12 15.85 32.46
CA GLY A 255 -14.37 16.57 31.42
C GLY A 255 -12.87 16.25 31.29
N SER A 256 -12.38 15.20 31.94
CA SER A 256 -10.97 14.78 31.93
C SER A 256 -10.59 13.86 30.75
N GLU A 257 -11.51 13.57 29.84
CA GLU A 257 -11.31 12.61 28.72
C GLU A 257 -11.31 13.27 27.31
N LEU A 258 -11.06 14.58 27.20
CA LEU A 258 -10.96 15.28 25.91
C LEU A 258 -9.50 15.61 25.53
N PRO A 259 -9.05 15.41 24.27
CA PRO A 259 -7.74 15.84 23.79
C PRO A 259 -7.61 17.37 23.69
N ASP A 260 -6.40 17.89 23.97
CA ASP A 260 -6.12 19.33 24.17
C ASP A 260 -6.04 20.19 22.88
N ASP A 261 -6.20 19.64 21.68
CA ASP A 261 -5.86 20.33 20.42
C ASP A 261 -7.03 20.74 19.50
N LYS A 262 -8.30 20.62 19.95
CA LYS A 262 -9.46 21.10 19.16
C LYS A 262 -10.40 22.03 19.96
N THR A 263 -10.77 23.17 19.36
CA THR A 263 -11.74 24.12 19.91
C THR A 263 -13.17 23.72 19.52
N TYR A 264 -14.07 23.58 20.48
CA TYR A 264 -15.51 23.34 20.25
C TYR A 264 -16.25 24.65 19.92
N VAL A 265 -17.16 24.61 18.93
CA VAL A 265 -18.12 25.68 18.63
C VAL A 265 -19.53 25.10 18.67
N GLY A 266 -20.35 25.49 19.66
CA GLY A 266 -21.77 25.15 19.76
C GLY A 266 -22.47 25.80 20.97
N ASP A 267 -23.77 26.03 20.85
CA ASP A 267 -24.59 26.81 21.79
C ASP A 267 -24.85 26.11 23.14
N ILE A 268 -24.86 26.89 24.23
CA ILE A 268 -25.19 26.47 25.60
C ILE A 268 -26.52 27.14 25.99
N GLU A 269 -27.57 26.35 26.27
CA GLU A 269 -28.75 26.85 26.96
C GLU A 269 -28.66 26.67 28.48
N ALA A 270 -29.28 27.60 29.21
CA ALA A 270 -28.97 28.00 30.59
C ALA A 270 -29.31 27.03 31.74
N GLU A 271 -29.44 25.72 31.51
CA GLU A 271 -29.60 24.73 32.60
C GLU A 271 -28.75 23.44 32.44
N GLY A 272 -27.59 23.54 31.80
CA GLY A 272 -26.47 22.62 32.05
C GLY A 272 -26.65 21.14 31.67
N VAL A 273 -27.36 20.82 30.58
CA VAL A 273 -27.46 19.44 30.05
C VAL A 273 -27.30 19.43 28.53
N ALA A 274 -26.25 18.78 28.02
CA ALA A 274 -26.09 18.44 26.59
C ALA A 274 -26.31 16.94 26.37
N THR A 275 -27.11 16.57 25.36
CA THR A 275 -27.44 15.18 25.00
C THR A 275 -26.75 14.85 23.68
N LEU A 276 -26.11 13.68 23.57
CA LEU A 276 -25.31 13.32 22.40
C LEU A 276 -25.69 11.95 21.83
N ALA A 277 -26.62 11.96 20.86
CA ALA A 277 -26.87 10.89 19.91
C ALA A 277 -27.64 11.48 18.71
N ALA A 278 -27.06 11.45 17.51
CA ALA A 278 -27.79 11.79 16.30
C ALA A 278 -28.70 10.61 15.92
N ARG A 279 -30.02 10.81 15.90
CA ARG A 279 -30.99 9.84 15.39
C ARG A 279 -31.42 10.31 14.00
N HIS A 280 -31.21 9.48 12.97
CA HIS A 280 -31.71 9.78 11.63
C HIS A 280 -32.74 8.73 11.19
N TRP A 281 -33.92 9.22 10.84
CA TRP A 281 -35.00 8.43 10.24
C TRP A 281 -34.99 8.68 8.74
N PHE A 282 -35.05 7.64 7.93
CA PHE A 282 -35.14 7.81 6.49
C PHE A 282 -35.90 6.65 5.83
N THR A 283 -36.50 6.95 4.68
CA THR A 283 -37.10 5.93 3.82
C THR A 283 -36.12 5.66 2.69
N ALA A 284 -35.70 4.41 2.54
CA ALA A 284 -34.83 4.02 1.44
C ALA A 284 -35.61 4.09 0.13
N GLN A 285 -35.13 4.92 -0.81
CA GLN A 285 -35.63 4.89 -2.19
C GLN A 285 -35.14 3.64 -2.92
N ARG A 286 -33.95 3.14 -2.54
CA ARG A 286 -33.33 1.96 -3.16
C ARG A 286 -32.56 1.14 -2.12
N LEU A 287 -32.85 -0.16 -2.07
CA LEU A 287 -32.09 -1.16 -1.33
C LEU A 287 -31.61 -2.22 -2.31
N GLU A 288 -30.30 -2.46 -2.36
CA GLU A 288 -29.69 -3.48 -3.20
C GLU A 288 -28.79 -4.38 -2.38
N VAL A 289 -28.77 -5.68 -2.70
CA VAL A 289 -27.90 -6.65 -2.04
C VAL A 289 -27.07 -7.37 -3.08
N TYR A 290 -25.76 -7.40 -2.83
CA TYR A 290 -24.78 -7.99 -3.72
C TYR A 290 -24.03 -9.13 -3.01
N GLN A 291 -23.70 -10.17 -3.76
CA GLN A 291 -22.73 -11.19 -3.35
C GLN A 291 -21.36 -10.82 -3.91
N VAL A 292 -20.34 -10.90 -3.07
CA VAL A 292 -18.95 -10.66 -3.46
C VAL A 292 -18.13 -11.93 -3.21
N TRP A 293 -17.51 -12.49 -4.26
CA TRP A 293 -16.65 -13.68 -4.14
C TRP A 293 -15.44 -13.62 -5.07
N SER A 294 -14.37 -14.35 -4.73
CA SER A 294 -13.19 -14.50 -5.59
C SER A 294 -13.27 -15.79 -6.41
N THR A 295 -12.75 -15.78 -7.65
CA THR A 295 -12.68 -16.96 -8.53
C THR A 295 -11.36 -17.72 -8.45
N LEU A 296 -10.36 -17.15 -7.79
CA LEU A 296 -9.12 -17.87 -7.49
C LEU A 296 -9.36 -18.76 -6.27
N PRO A 297 -8.85 -20.02 -6.24
CA PRO A 297 -8.77 -20.74 -4.98
C PRO A 297 -8.05 -19.83 -4.01
N ALA A 298 -8.62 -19.64 -2.82
CA ALA A 298 -8.07 -18.72 -1.84
C ALA A 298 -6.59 -19.07 -1.62
N ASP A 299 -5.69 -18.25 -2.16
CA ASP A 299 -4.36 -18.15 -1.59
C ASP A 299 -4.60 -17.89 -0.11
N PRO A 300 -4.16 -18.77 0.81
CA PRO A 300 -4.41 -18.55 2.20
C PRO A 300 -3.60 -17.33 2.62
N ILE A 301 -4.20 -16.16 2.65
CA ILE A 301 -3.59 -15.02 3.31
C ILE A 301 -3.56 -15.43 4.78
N LEU A 302 -2.37 -15.75 5.28
CA LEU A 302 -2.16 -15.97 6.71
C LEU A 302 -2.66 -14.71 7.42
N PRO A 303 -3.54 -14.84 8.43
CA PRO A 303 -3.87 -13.73 9.31
C PRO A 303 -2.60 -13.01 9.77
N ALA A 304 -2.66 -11.68 9.93
CA ALA A 304 -1.49 -10.87 10.29
C ALA A 304 -0.73 -11.42 11.51
N ASP A 305 -1.47 -11.97 12.49
CA ASP A 305 -0.92 -12.60 13.69
C ASP A 305 -0.14 -13.90 13.39
N ASP A 306 -0.60 -14.72 12.43
CA ASP A 306 0.07 -15.95 12.02
C ASP A 306 1.30 -15.67 11.14
N LEU A 307 1.26 -14.60 10.34
CA LEU A 307 2.41 -14.11 9.59
C LEU A 307 3.47 -13.52 10.52
N GLN A 308 3.05 -12.74 11.53
CA GLN A 308 3.95 -12.20 12.55
C GLN A 308 4.62 -13.33 13.36
N ALA A 309 3.86 -14.36 13.72
CA ALA A 309 4.38 -15.59 14.34
C ALA A 309 5.45 -16.29 13.46
N LEU A 310 5.21 -16.40 12.16
CA LEU A 310 6.19 -16.94 11.21
C LEU A 310 7.45 -16.09 11.11
N ILE A 311 7.31 -14.77 11.14
CA ILE A 311 8.44 -13.85 11.15
C ILE A 311 9.22 -13.99 12.48
N ASP A 312 8.54 -14.11 13.62
CA ASP A 312 9.18 -14.27 14.94
C ASP A 312 9.97 -15.59 15.08
N MET A 313 9.54 -16.65 14.39
CA MET A 313 10.30 -17.90 14.27
C MET A 313 11.64 -17.71 13.55
N THR A 314 11.68 -16.95 12.45
CA THR A 314 12.96 -16.67 11.76
C THR A 314 13.95 -15.89 12.63
N ARG A 315 13.48 -15.30 13.73
CA ARG A 315 14.27 -14.51 14.69
C ARG A 315 14.78 -15.34 15.87
N GLY A 316 14.32 -16.58 16.06
CA GLY A 316 14.63 -17.38 17.25
C GLY A 316 14.01 -16.83 18.55
N VAL A 317 13.00 -15.96 18.46
CA VAL A 317 12.40 -15.28 19.63
C VAL A 317 11.14 -16.02 20.10
N GLY A 318 11.17 -16.50 21.35
CA GLY A 318 10.01 -16.63 22.25
C GLY A 318 8.76 -17.41 21.80
N MET A 319 8.77 -18.14 20.69
CA MET A 319 7.60 -18.92 20.26
C MET A 319 7.44 -20.20 21.08
N THR A 320 6.19 -20.50 21.47
CA THR A 320 5.88 -21.84 21.97
C THR A 320 5.79 -22.81 20.78
N ALA A 321 6.43 -23.98 20.90
CA ALA A 321 6.36 -25.02 19.86
C ALA A 321 4.91 -25.36 19.44
N GLN A 322 3.94 -25.19 20.35
CA GLN A 322 2.51 -25.39 20.06
C GLN A 322 1.92 -24.41 19.05
N LEU A 323 2.26 -23.11 19.12
CA LEU A 323 1.76 -22.13 18.15
C LEU A 323 2.37 -22.40 16.77
N LEU A 324 3.64 -22.78 16.75
CA LEU A 324 4.35 -23.11 15.51
C LEU A 324 3.81 -24.38 14.83
N HIS A 325 3.51 -25.42 15.63
CA HIS A 325 2.80 -26.59 15.14
C HIS A 325 1.45 -26.24 14.51
N LYS A 326 0.71 -25.28 15.08
CA LYS A 326 -0.58 -24.84 14.52
C LYS A 326 -0.42 -24.12 13.18
N VAL A 327 0.57 -23.23 13.06
CA VAL A 327 0.83 -22.50 11.80
C VAL A 327 1.28 -23.45 10.70
N VAL A 328 2.23 -24.36 11.00
CA VAL A 328 2.70 -25.36 10.03
C VAL A 328 1.57 -26.33 9.66
N ASP A 329 0.77 -26.80 10.62
CA ASP A 329 -0.38 -27.67 10.34
C ASP A 329 -1.47 -26.96 9.53
N TYR A 330 -1.77 -25.69 9.82
CA TYR A 330 -2.71 -24.87 9.07
C TYR A 330 -2.29 -24.75 7.61
N VAL A 331 -1.04 -24.36 7.35
CA VAL A 331 -0.52 -24.18 5.99
C VAL A 331 -0.47 -25.50 5.24
N ARG A 332 -0.04 -26.58 5.91
CA ARG A 332 -0.04 -27.94 5.36
C ARG A 332 -1.43 -28.33 4.88
N ARG A 333 -2.47 -28.09 5.68
CA ARG A 333 -3.87 -28.41 5.34
C ARG A 333 -4.43 -27.60 4.18
N ILE A 334 -3.83 -26.44 3.87
CA ILE A 334 -4.25 -25.64 2.72
C ILE A 334 -3.53 -26.07 1.44
N ARG A 335 -2.27 -26.53 1.54
CA ARG A 335 -1.49 -27.00 0.38
C ARG A 335 -1.74 -28.46 0.00
N LEU A 336 -2.06 -29.32 0.96
CA LEU A 336 -2.34 -30.74 0.73
C LEU A 336 -3.84 -31.02 0.83
N ALA A 337 -4.36 -31.92 -0.01
CA ALA A 337 -5.69 -32.49 0.18
C ALA A 337 -5.77 -33.10 1.60
N SER A 338 -6.90 -32.94 2.29
CA SER A 338 -7.03 -33.22 3.74
C SER A 338 -6.69 -34.67 4.12
N ASP A 339 -6.82 -35.57 3.15
CA ASP A 339 -6.58 -37.00 3.17
C ASP A 339 -5.12 -37.41 2.85
N ALA A 340 -4.29 -36.49 2.32
CA ALA A 340 -2.87 -36.73 2.02
C ALA A 340 -1.90 -36.26 3.13
N ALA A 341 -2.40 -35.64 4.20
CA ALA A 341 -1.57 -34.98 5.21
C ALA A 341 -1.03 -35.97 6.28
N THR A 342 0.16 -36.55 6.06
CA THR A 342 0.89 -37.34 7.07
C THR A 342 1.26 -36.48 8.30
N PRO A 343 1.03 -36.92 9.55
CA PRO A 343 1.28 -36.14 10.77
C PRO A 343 2.65 -35.47 10.77
N LEU A 344 2.70 -34.19 11.18
CA LEU A 344 3.97 -33.49 11.37
C LEU A 344 4.85 -34.26 12.38
N PRO A 345 6.18 -34.34 12.15
CA PRO A 345 7.10 -34.73 13.21
C PRO A 345 6.83 -33.84 14.42
N THR A 346 6.58 -34.41 15.60
CA THR A 346 6.30 -33.67 16.85
C THR A 346 7.56 -33.00 17.40
N SER A 347 8.30 -32.32 16.55
CA SER A 347 9.53 -31.67 16.94
C SER A 347 9.26 -30.43 17.77
N SER A 348 9.99 -30.30 18.86
CA SER A 348 10.12 -29.05 19.60
C SER A 348 11.34 -28.23 19.14
N SER A 349 12.10 -28.72 18.15
CA SER A 349 13.29 -28.04 17.65
C SER A 349 12.89 -26.91 16.69
N PRO A 350 13.31 -25.66 16.94
CA PRO A 350 13.12 -24.55 16.01
C PRO A 350 13.67 -24.84 14.61
N ASP A 351 14.82 -25.53 14.51
CA ASP A 351 15.46 -25.85 13.24
C ASP A 351 14.62 -26.82 12.39
N GLU A 352 13.99 -27.82 13.03
CA GLU A 352 13.11 -28.77 12.33
C GLU A 352 11.79 -28.11 11.90
N LEU A 353 11.34 -27.10 12.63
CA LEU A 353 10.14 -26.32 12.28
C LEU A 353 10.42 -25.28 11.19
N LEU A 354 11.60 -24.64 11.18
CA LEU A 354 12.12 -23.84 10.08
C LEU A 354 12.28 -24.68 8.81
N TYR A 355 12.84 -25.89 8.95
CA TYR A 355 12.91 -26.87 7.87
C TYR A 355 11.51 -27.24 7.36
N ALA A 356 10.54 -27.46 8.25
CA ALA A 356 9.16 -27.70 7.84
C ALA A 356 8.57 -26.48 7.10
N CYS A 357 8.85 -25.26 7.56
CA CYS A 357 8.41 -24.04 6.89
C CYS A 357 9.02 -23.90 5.49
N ASP A 358 10.30 -24.24 5.32
CA ASP A 358 10.95 -24.28 3.99
C ASP A 358 10.31 -25.37 3.11
N MET A 359 10.10 -26.57 3.65
CA MET A 359 9.42 -27.68 2.96
C MET A 359 8.00 -27.33 2.48
N TYR A 360 7.27 -26.50 3.23
CA TYR A 360 5.93 -26.05 2.85
C TYR A 360 5.91 -24.67 2.18
N GLY A 361 7.06 -24.12 1.77
CA GLY A 361 7.16 -22.83 1.06
C GLY A 361 6.62 -21.64 1.84
N LEU A 362 6.74 -21.67 3.17
CA LEU A 362 6.33 -20.56 4.04
C LEU A 362 7.38 -19.45 4.12
N MET A 363 8.65 -19.84 4.03
CA MET A 363 9.77 -18.89 4.00
C MET A 363 9.66 -17.90 2.84
N GLU A 364 9.21 -18.39 1.69
CA GLU A 364 8.89 -17.58 0.51
C GLU A 364 7.94 -16.41 0.84
N ARG A 365 6.86 -16.68 1.57
CA ARG A 365 5.88 -15.65 1.94
C ARG A 365 6.41 -14.69 3.00
N VAL A 366 7.20 -15.20 3.94
CA VAL A 366 7.91 -14.37 4.91
C VAL A 366 8.83 -13.40 4.19
N TYR A 367 9.61 -13.85 3.21
CA TYR A 367 10.49 -12.99 2.42
C TYR A 367 9.72 -11.95 1.61
N LEU A 368 8.65 -12.35 0.93
CA LEU A 368 7.81 -11.42 0.18
C LEU A 368 7.18 -10.34 1.09
N SER A 369 6.70 -10.72 2.27
CA SER A 369 6.21 -9.76 3.26
C SER A 369 7.32 -8.86 3.79
N THR A 370 8.50 -9.43 4.04
CA THR A 370 9.70 -8.73 4.57
C THR A 370 10.11 -7.58 3.66
N ILE A 371 10.07 -7.79 2.34
CA ILE A 371 10.44 -6.79 1.35
C ILE A 371 9.26 -5.91 0.89
N GLY A 372 8.07 -6.08 1.50
CA GLY A 372 6.87 -5.32 1.15
C GLY A 372 6.26 -5.68 -0.22
N LYS A 373 6.61 -6.85 -0.77
CA LYS A 373 6.14 -7.35 -2.07
C LYS A 373 5.16 -8.53 -1.90
N SER A 374 4.15 -8.39 -1.04
CA SER A 374 3.19 -9.46 -0.70
C SER A 374 2.38 -10.02 -1.88
N HIS A 375 2.28 -9.28 -2.99
CA HIS A 375 1.62 -9.69 -4.22
C HIS A 375 2.59 -10.21 -5.30
N SER A 376 3.87 -10.34 -4.97
CA SER A 376 4.85 -10.91 -5.89
C SER A 376 4.93 -12.42 -5.75
N HIS A 377 5.55 -13.04 -6.74
CA HIS A 377 5.98 -14.43 -6.72
C HIS A 377 7.45 -14.47 -6.35
N ILE A 378 7.86 -15.59 -5.77
CA ILE A 378 9.26 -15.85 -5.43
C ILE A 378 9.62 -17.26 -5.88
N LYS A 379 10.84 -17.43 -6.39
CA LYS A 379 11.38 -18.73 -6.83
C LYS A 379 12.84 -18.83 -6.42
N CYS A 380 13.20 -19.89 -5.72
CA CYS A 380 14.60 -20.16 -5.42
C CYS A 380 15.35 -20.55 -6.71
N LEU A 381 16.45 -19.85 -6.99
CA LEU A 381 17.33 -20.14 -8.13
C LEU A 381 18.60 -20.86 -7.70
N PHE A 382 19.15 -20.46 -6.55
CA PHE A 382 20.42 -20.97 -6.04
C PHE A 382 20.34 -21.23 -4.54
N LYS A 383 20.86 -22.38 -4.09
CA LYS A 383 21.11 -22.68 -2.68
C LYS A 383 22.51 -23.26 -2.52
N SER A 384 23.35 -22.65 -1.69
CA SER A 384 24.72 -23.13 -1.50
C SER A 384 24.82 -24.54 -0.91
N SER A 385 23.77 -25.01 -0.23
CA SER A 385 23.67 -26.35 0.34
C SER A 385 23.45 -27.45 -0.70
N SER A 386 22.77 -27.17 -1.81
CA SER A 386 22.51 -28.13 -2.89
C SER A 386 23.37 -27.89 -4.13
N ASP A 387 23.70 -26.63 -4.42
CA ASP A 387 24.36 -26.20 -5.64
C ASP A 387 25.86 -25.93 -5.43
N GLY A 388 26.34 -26.03 -4.18
CA GLY A 388 27.73 -25.75 -3.82
C GLY A 388 28.03 -24.26 -3.62
N GLY A 389 29.30 -23.94 -3.37
CA GLY A 389 29.76 -22.56 -3.12
C GLY A 389 30.45 -21.90 -4.31
N GLU A 390 30.40 -22.48 -5.51
CA GLU A 390 31.20 -22.03 -6.66
C GLU A 390 30.54 -20.88 -7.42
N PHE A 391 31.36 -19.90 -7.85
CA PHE A 391 30.87 -18.72 -8.57
C PHE A 391 30.25 -19.04 -9.94
N GLY A 392 30.82 -19.97 -10.69
CA GLY A 392 30.29 -20.38 -11.99
C GLY A 392 28.85 -20.88 -11.88
N THR A 393 28.57 -21.74 -10.89
CA THR A 393 27.22 -22.27 -10.64
C THR A 393 26.21 -21.18 -10.28
N LEU A 394 26.61 -20.17 -9.50
CA LEU A 394 25.74 -19.03 -9.23
C LEU A 394 25.38 -18.32 -10.55
N VAL A 395 26.39 -17.90 -11.31
CA VAL A 395 26.20 -17.14 -12.56
C VAL A 395 25.33 -17.91 -13.56
N GLU A 396 25.59 -19.20 -13.77
CA GLU A 396 24.79 -20.05 -14.67
C GLU A 396 23.29 -20.05 -14.34
N ARG A 397 22.93 -19.86 -13.06
CA ARG A 397 21.55 -19.91 -12.59
C ARG A 397 20.86 -18.56 -12.50
N VAL A 398 21.62 -17.49 -12.30
CA VAL A 398 21.05 -16.14 -12.02
C VAL A 398 21.34 -15.13 -13.13
N ALA A 399 22.20 -15.46 -14.10
CA ALA A 399 22.57 -14.53 -15.17
C ALA A 399 21.34 -14.04 -15.94
N GLY A 400 21.23 -12.72 -16.09
CA GLY A 400 20.14 -12.06 -16.80
C GLY A 400 18.79 -12.04 -16.05
N VAL A 401 18.70 -12.61 -14.85
CA VAL A 401 17.45 -12.64 -14.07
C VAL A 401 17.35 -11.40 -13.17
N SER A 402 16.29 -10.61 -13.33
CA SER A 402 16.00 -9.43 -12.51
C SER A 402 15.24 -9.75 -11.22
N GLY A 403 15.25 -8.81 -10.27
CA GLY A 403 14.48 -8.90 -9.02
C GLY A 403 15.06 -9.96 -8.07
N LEU A 404 16.37 -9.98 -7.88
CA LEU A 404 17.04 -11.02 -7.09
C LEU A 404 17.04 -10.65 -5.60
N LEU A 405 16.69 -11.62 -4.76
CA LEU A 405 16.78 -11.55 -3.31
C LEU A 405 17.86 -12.54 -2.84
N PHE A 406 18.97 -12.01 -2.37
CA PHE A 406 19.99 -12.75 -1.66
C PHE A 406 19.59 -12.91 -0.20
N VAL A 407 19.62 -14.13 0.32
CA VAL A 407 19.44 -14.43 1.73
C VAL A 407 20.71 -15.10 2.23
N ILE A 408 21.36 -14.45 3.19
CA ILE A 408 22.68 -14.82 3.69
C ILE A 408 22.58 -15.00 5.19
N GLN A 409 22.96 -16.18 5.68
CA GLN A 409 23.01 -16.47 7.09
C GLN A 409 24.46 -16.71 7.51
N ASP A 410 24.92 -15.99 8.53
CA ASP A 410 26.25 -16.18 9.09
C ASP A 410 26.31 -17.34 10.10
N ASP A 411 27.46 -17.52 10.73
CA ASP A 411 27.69 -18.60 11.69
C ASP A 411 27.02 -18.40 13.05
N LYS A 412 26.64 -17.16 13.39
CA LYS A 412 25.88 -16.81 14.59
C LYS A 412 24.39 -16.65 14.31
N GLN A 413 23.91 -17.18 13.18
CA GLN A 413 22.51 -17.16 12.78
C GLN A 413 21.94 -15.75 12.51
N HIS A 414 22.81 -14.74 12.31
CA HIS A 414 22.37 -13.46 11.78
C HIS A 414 21.98 -13.66 10.32
N THR A 415 20.77 -13.24 9.97
CA THR A 415 20.22 -13.37 8.62
C THR A 415 20.10 -12.00 8.00
N ILE A 416 20.90 -11.80 6.96
CA ILE A 416 20.89 -10.62 6.13
C ILE A 416 20.15 -10.98 4.86
N ALA A 417 19.32 -10.08 4.36
CA ALA A 417 18.82 -10.16 3.01
C ALA A 417 19.24 -8.93 2.20
N CYS A 418 19.46 -9.11 0.91
CA CYS A 418 19.75 -8.04 -0.02
C CYS A 418 18.89 -8.22 -1.26
N HIS A 419 18.02 -7.25 -1.53
CA HIS A 419 17.19 -7.25 -2.72
C HIS A 419 17.80 -6.32 -3.77
N ILE A 420 18.04 -6.85 -4.97
CA ILE A 420 18.47 -6.11 -6.14
C ILE A 420 17.36 -6.17 -7.20
N ASP A 421 16.88 -5.01 -7.64
CA ASP A 421 15.78 -4.96 -8.61
C ASP A 421 16.25 -5.15 -10.07
N GLY A 422 17.57 -5.17 -10.27
CA GLY A 422 18.22 -5.41 -11.56
C GLY A 422 18.72 -6.84 -11.76
N PRO A 423 19.11 -7.18 -12.99
CA PRO A 423 19.72 -8.47 -13.29
C PRO A 423 21.19 -8.52 -12.87
N LEU A 424 21.68 -9.73 -12.60
CA LEU A 424 23.11 -9.99 -12.56
C LEU A 424 23.60 -10.27 -13.98
N ILE A 425 24.40 -9.37 -14.53
CA ILE A 425 24.93 -9.48 -15.89
C ILE A 425 26.43 -9.80 -15.77
N PRO A 426 26.86 -11.06 -15.97
CA PRO A 426 28.28 -11.35 -16.08
C PRO A 426 28.84 -10.68 -17.35
N PRO A 427 30.09 -10.18 -17.33
CA PRO A 427 30.70 -9.64 -18.54
C PRO A 427 30.93 -10.74 -19.59
N ALA A 428 30.93 -10.35 -20.87
CA ALA A 428 31.25 -11.25 -21.97
C ALA A 428 32.71 -11.72 -21.95
N ASP A 429 33.64 -10.85 -21.55
CA ASP A 429 35.05 -11.23 -21.31
C ASP A 429 35.18 -11.86 -19.91
N PRO A 430 35.58 -13.15 -19.82
CA PRO A 430 35.66 -13.88 -18.56
C PRO A 430 36.68 -13.30 -17.57
N THR A 431 37.60 -12.45 -18.01
CA THR A 431 38.63 -11.81 -17.15
C THR A 431 38.22 -10.44 -16.64
N SER A 432 37.18 -9.85 -17.22
CA SER A 432 36.75 -8.48 -16.94
C SER A 432 35.74 -8.41 -15.78
N ALA A 433 35.26 -7.20 -15.50
CA ALA A 433 34.19 -6.91 -14.56
C ALA A 433 33.15 -6.02 -15.24
N LEU A 434 31.89 -6.14 -14.82
CA LEU A 434 30.80 -5.32 -15.31
C LEU A 434 29.97 -4.79 -14.16
N GLY A 435 29.80 -3.47 -14.11
CA GLY A 435 28.88 -2.77 -13.23
C GLY A 435 27.51 -2.57 -13.90
N SER A 436 26.45 -2.69 -13.10
CA SER A 436 25.07 -2.40 -13.50
C SER A 436 24.39 -1.59 -12.40
N GLY A 437 23.85 -0.43 -12.75
CA GLY A 437 23.08 0.39 -11.80
C GLY A 437 21.75 -0.29 -11.51
N CYS A 438 21.41 -0.54 -10.25
CA CYS A 438 20.09 -1.07 -9.92
C CYS A 438 19.71 -0.77 -8.48
N PRO A 439 18.41 -0.60 -8.17
CA PRO A 439 17.98 -0.39 -6.80
C PRO A 439 18.43 -1.54 -5.90
N VAL A 440 19.17 -1.20 -4.85
CA VAL A 440 19.65 -2.12 -3.82
C VAL A 440 19.01 -1.76 -2.49
N THR A 441 18.45 -2.74 -1.80
CA THR A 441 17.96 -2.59 -0.42
C THR A 441 18.48 -3.72 0.44
N PHE A 442 19.08 -3.38 1.57
CA PHE A 442 19.50 -4.35 2.57
C PHE A 442 18.43 -4.51 3.63
N TYR A 443 18.36 -5.71 4.19
CA TYR A 443 17.49 -6.04 5.29
C TYR A 443 18.28 -6.80 6.35
N SER A 444 18.14 -6.38 7.60
CA SER A 444 18.50 -7.22 8.74
C SER A 444 17.25 -7.98 9.17
N VAL A 445 17.17 -9.27 8.85
CA VAL A 445 16.04 -10.14 9.19
C VAL A 445 16.17 -10.65 10.62
N SER A 446 17.39 -11.06 10.97
CA SER A 446 17.84 -11.30 12.35
C SER A 446 19.26 -10.74 12.47
N GLY A 447 19.59 -10.11 13.60
CA GLY A 447 20.92 -9.52 13.78
C GLY A 447 20.94 -8.39 14.80
N PRO A 448 21.73 -7.33 14.57
CA PRO A 448 22.20 -6.40 15.60
C PRO A 448 21.23 -5.26 15.93
N PHE A 449 19.91 -5.49 15.92
CA PHE A 449 18.91 -4.49 16.30
C PHE A 449 18.12 -4.93 17.53
N GLU A 450 17.93 -4.02 18.49
CA GLU A 450 17.29 -4.34 19.79
C GLU A 450 15.79 -4.59 19.65
N GLU A 451 15.09 -3.78 18.86
CA GLU A 451 13.62 -3.73 18.79
C GLU A 451 12.99 -5.01 18.21
N GLY A 452 13.79 -6.04 17.91
CA GLY A 452 13.38 -7.09 17.00
C GLY A 452 12.92 -6.48 15.68
N GLY A 453 12.12 -7.20 14.90
CA GLY A 453 11.67 -6.64 13.63
C GLY A 453 12.68 -6.82 12.49
N ILE A 454 12.22 -6.70 11.26
CA ILE A 454 13.09 -6.57 10.09
C ILE A 454 13.51 -5.11 10.01
N ALA A 455 14.82 -4.83 10.00
CA ALA A 455 15.34 -3.50 9.69
C ALA A 455 15.53 -3.38 8.18
N ARG A 456 14.94 -2.36 7.55
CA ARG A 456 15.17 -2.03 6.15
C ARG A 456 16.22 -0.93 6.08
N ILE A 457 17.24 -1.14 5.27
CA ILE A 457 18.37 -0.22 5.11
C ILE A 457 18.40 0.20 3.63
N THR A 458 18.23 1.50 3.40
CA THR A 458 18.25 2.08 2.06
C THR A 458 19.69 2.43 1.69
N VAL A 459 20.19 1.87 0.58
CA VAL A 459 21.52 2.22 0.06
C VAL A 459 21.46 3.62 -0.57
N PRO A 460 22.42 4.52 -0.31
CA PRO A 460 22.40 5.85 -0.93
C PRO A 460 22.46 5.77 -2.45
N HIS A 461 21.78 6.70 -3.14
CA HIS A 461 21.52 6.63 -4.61
C HIS A 461 22.75 6.36 -5.49
N HIS A 462 23.88 6.99 -5.18
CA HIS A 462 25.13 6.85 -5.95
C HIS A 462 25.86 5.52 -5.69
N TRP A 463 25.40 4.74 -4.70
CA TRP A 463 25.91 3.41 -4.39
C TRP A 463 24.94 2.29 -4.77
N GLN A 464 23.82 2.60 -5.43
CA GLN A 464 22.85 1.61 -5.89
C GLN A 464 23.29 0.95 -7.21
N TRP A 465 24.31 0.10 -7.12
CA TRP A 465 24.83 -0.66 -8.25
C TRP A 465 25.39 -2.00 -7.80
N VAL A 466 25.52 -2.90 -8.76
CA VAL A 466 26.04 -4.25 -8.58
C VAL A 466 27.14 -4.46 -9.61
N GLU A 467 28.26 -5.02 -9.17
CA GLU A 467 29.33 -5.46 -10.04
C GLU A 467 29.46 -6.97 -10.00
N VAL A 468 29.74 -7.54 -11.17
CA VAL A 468 29.95 -8.97 -11.36
C VAL A 468 31.25 -9.16 -12.11
N ALA A 469 32.15 -9.97 -11.56
CA ALA A 469 33.35 -10.40 -12.27
C ALA A 469 32.99 -11.44 -13.34
N GLY A 470 33.79 -11.53 -14.39
CA GLY A 470 33.80 -12.71 -15.24
C GLY A 470 34.25 -13.96 -14.45
N THR A 471 34.05 -15.14 -15.03
CA THR A 471 34.37 -16.43 -14.39
C THR A 471 35.82 -16.51 -13.90
N GLU A 472 36.76 -15.90 -14.63
CA GLU A 472 38.18 -15.79 -14.32
C GLU A 472 38.58 -14.41 -13.74
N GLY A 473 37.68 -13.43 -13.85
CA GLY A 473 37.88 -12.06 -13.42
C GLY A 473 37.87 -11.88 -11.90
N THR A 474 38.15 -10.66 -11.47
CA THR A 474 38.17 -10.27 -10.07
C THR A 474 37.70 -8.83 -9.94
N LEU A 475 36.80 -8.58 -9.00
CA LEU A 475 36.46 -7.23 -8.55
C LEU A 475 37.50 -6.84 -7.50
N ASN A 476 38.13 -5.68 -7.65
CA ASN A 476 39.04 -5.13 -6.65
C ASN A 476 38.41 -3.87 -6.06
N ALA A 477 38.50 -3.68 -4.75
CA ALA A 477 38.17 -2.35 -4.21
C ALA A 477 39.22 -1.32 -4.61
N ASP A 478 38.89 -0.04 -4.46
CA ASP A 478 39.75 1.10 -4.83
C ASP A 478 41.15 1.06 -4.17
N ASN A 479 41.26 0.42 -3.01
CA ASN A 479 42.54 0.25 -2.32
C ASN A 479 43.41 -0.89 -2.88
N GLY A 480 42.89 -1.71 -3.80
CA GLY A 480 43.55 -2.86 -4.40
C GLY A 480 43.86 -4.03 -3.45
N VAL A 481 43.44 -3.95 -2.18
CA VAL A 481 43.76 -4.95 -1.15
C VAL A 481 42.73 -6.08 -1.13
N THR A 482 41.46 -5.71 -1.34
CA THR A 482 40.32 -6.60 -1.25
C THR A 482 39.85 -7.01 -2.63
N ALA A 483 39.42 -8.27 -2.73
CA ALA A 483 38.95 -8.84 -3.97
C ALA A 483 37.69 -9.68 -3.77
N GLY A 484 36.80 -9.71 -4.76
CA GLY A 484 35.62 -10.58 -4.75
C GLY A 484 35.10 -10.93 -6.14
N LYS A 485 33.99 -11.67 -6.17
CA LYS A 485 33.33 -12.09 -7.42
C LYS A 485 32.04 -11.32 -7.71
N VAL A 486 31.31 -10.94 -6.65
CA VAL A 486 30.12 -10.10 -6.73
C VAL A 486 30.22 -9.02 -5.68
N CYS A 487 29.95 -7.78 -6.06
CA CYS A 487 29.93 -6.60 -5.19
C CYS A 487 28.55 -5.96 -5.33
N ILE A 488 27.85 -5.75 -4.21
CA ILE A 488 26.46 -5.26 -4.19
C ILE A 488 26.38 -4.01 -3.33
N GLY A 489 25.67 -2.99 -3.84
CA GLY A 489 25.47 -1.74 -3.15
C GLY A 489 26.77 -0.96 -3.02
N GLY A 490 27.59 -0.94 -4.07
CA GLY A 490 28.84 -0.18 -4.07
C GLY A 490 29.82 -0.62 -2.98
N GLY A 491 30.00 -1.93 -2.83
CA GLY A 491 30.95 -2.50 -1.89
C GLY A 491 30.39 -2.84 -0.51
N ARG A 492 29.12 -2.58 -0.23
CA ARG A 492 28.48 -2.88 1.08
C ARG A 492 28.33 -4.36 1.35
N LEU A 493 28.23 -5.17 0.29
CA LEU A 493 28.24 -6.62 0.39
C LEU A 493 29.11 -7.22 -0.73
N TRP A 494 30.08 -8.03 -0.35
CA TRP A 494 30.93 -8.79 -1.26
C TRP A 494 30.67 -10.28 -1.09
N LEU A 495 30.62 -11.03 -2.20
CA LEU A 495 30.58 -12.49 -2.24
C LEU A 495 31.85 -13.03 -2.88
N GLY A 496 32.32 -14.18 -2.38
CA GLY A 496 33.62 -14.73 -2.78
C GLY A 496 34.78 -13.83 -2.37
N TYR A 497 34.65 -13.16 -1.22
CA TYR A 497 35.62 -12.22 -0.69
C TYR A 497 36.95 -12.93 -0.37
N GLY A 498 38.05 -12.34 -0.84
CA GLY A 498 39.40 -12.79 -0.55
C GLY A 498 40.36 -11.63 -0.30
N ARG A 499 41.49 -11.95 0.34
CA ARG A 499 42.54 -10.99 0.70
C ARG A 499 43.69 -11.05 -0.31
N ARG A 500 44.42 -9.93 -0.45
CA ARG A 500 45.61 -9.79 -1.31
C ARG A 500 45.27 -9.86 -2.81
N GLY A 501 44.18 -9.21 -3.21
CA GLY A 501 43.81 -9.07 -4.62
C GLY A 501 43.43 -10.39 -5.32
N ARG A 502 43.06 -11.43 -4.55
CA ARG A 502 42.55 -12.69 -5.10
C ARG A 502 41.19 -13.01 -4.48
N PRO A 503 40.13 -13.20 -5.28
CA PRO A 503 38.84 -13.59 -4.76
C PRO A 503 38.93 -15.02 -4.23
N ALA A 504 38.10 -15.34 -3.24
CA ALA A 504 37.98 -16.71 -2.79
C ALA A 504 37.22 -17.55 -3.82
N GLY A 505 37.55 -18.84 -3.90
CA GLY A 505 36.79 -19.80 -4.71
C GLY A 505 35.42 -20.13 -4.12
N ASP A 506 35.25 -19.95 -2.82
CA ASP A 506 33.99 -20.16 -2.10
C ASP A 506 33.23 -18.83 -1.98
N LEU A 507 32.09 -18.72 -2.66
CA LEU A 507 31.21 -17.55 -2.63
C LEU A 507 30.68 -17.21 -1.26
N ARG A 508 30.65 -18.19 -0.34
CA ARG A 508 30.17 -18.00 1.03
C ARG A 508 31.10 -17.14 1.86
N LEU A 509 32.34 -16.91 1.43
CA LEU A 509 33.20 -15.93 2.06
C LEU A 509 32.67 -14.54 1.71
N CYS A 510 32.10 -13.88 2.71
CA CYS A 510 31.43 -12.61 2.56
C CYS A 510 32.20 -11.50 3.30
N HIS A 511 32.07 -10.29 2.78
CA HIS A 511 32.41 -9.07 3.51
C HIS A 511 31.20 -8.13 3.46
N GLN A 512 30.73 -7.67 4.61
CA GLN A 512 29.55 -6.82 4.70
C GLN A 512 29.73 -5.70 5.72
N TRP A 513 29.43 -4.49 5.27
CA TRP A 513 29.50 -3.29 6.09
C TRP A 513 28.50 -2.22 5.59
N LEU A 514 28.18 -1.26 6.44
CA LEU A 514 27.30 -0.11 6.19
C LEU A 514 27.85 1.12 6.93
N TRP A 515 27.56 2.31 6.44
CA TRP A 515 27.88 3.52 7.22
C TRP A 515 26.87 3.73 8.35
N ARG A 516 27.29 4.40 9.43
CA ARG A 516 26.42 4.71 10.58
C ARG A 516 25.17 5.48 10.17
N ASP A 517 25.31 6.45 9.27
CA ASP A 517 24.22 7.30 8.77
C ASP A 517 23.30 6.60 7.75
N GLU A 518 23.63 5.36 7.35
CA GLU A 518 22.74 4.52 6.54
C GLU A 518 21.81 3.66 7.40
N LEU A 519 22.11 3.51 8.70
CA LEU A 519 21.27 2.74 9.61
C LEU A 519 19.93 3.45 9.86
N PRO A 520 18.83 2.70 10.02
CA PRO A 520 17.52 3.29 10.28
C PRO A 520 17.50 4.03 11.64
N ASP A 521 17.12 5.31 11.62
CA ASP A 521 17.02 6.15 12.81
C ASP A 521 15.94 5.69 13.81
N ASP A 522 14.95 4.93 13.33
CA ASP A 522 13.84 4.39 14.12
C ASP A 522 14.17 3.06 14.82
N LYS A 523 15.43 2.58 14.72
CA LYS A 523 15.89 1.35 15.36
C LYS A 523 17.24 1.51 16.05
N THR A 524 17.36 0.89 17.21
CA THR A 524 18.58 0.86 18.02
C THR A 524 19.49 -0.26 17.53
N TYR A 525 20.55 0.13 16.84
CA TYR A 525 21.65 -0.77 16.49
C TYR A 525 22.50 -1.07 17.74
N VAL A 526 22.58 -2.36 18.09
CA VAL A 526 23.34 -2.88 19.24
C VAL A 526 24.65 -3.58 18.85
N GLY A 527 24.98 -3.58 17.56
CA GLY A 527 26.25 -4.09 17.07
C GLY A 527 27.42 -3.14 17.38
N THR A 528 28.62 -3.53 16.97
CA THR A 528 29.81 -2.68 17.09
C THR A 528 29.97 -1.79 15.86
N PHE A 529 30.58 -0.63 16.06
CA PHE A 529 31.13 0.19 14.98
C PHE A 529 32.65 0.02 14.97
N ASP A 530 33.27 -0.01 13.81
CA ASP A 530 34.73 0.06 13.69
C ASP A 530 35.25 1.50 13.89
N GLU A 531 36.56 1.69 13.72
CA GLU A 531 37.22 3.01 13.86
C GLU A 531 36.77 4.02 12.78
N GLU A 532 36.30 3.54 11.64
CA GLU A 532 35.79 4.36 10.53
C GLU A 532 34.29 4.69 10.70
N GLY A 533 33.64 4.07 11.69
CA GLY A 533 32.21 4.26 11.94
C GLY A 533 31.33 3.34 11.10
N CYS A 534 31.89 2.28 10.52
CA CYS A 534 31.13 1.28 9.79
C CYS A 534 30.46 0.30 10.75
N ALA A 535 29.21 -0.04 10.45
CA ALA A 535 28.42 -1.08 11.08
C ALA A 535 28.41 -2.35 10.23
N THR A 536 28.04 -3.49 10.81
CA THR A 536 27.80 -4.75 10.11
C THR A 536 26.45 -5.32 10.54
N LEU A 537 25.70 -5.87 9.59
CA LEU A 537 24.46 -6.62 9.83
C LEU A 537 24.76 -8.07 10.22
N ALA A 538 25.95 -8.57 9.88
CA ALA A 538 26.43 -9.89 10.31
C ALA A 538 27.00 -9.80 11.73
N SER A 539 27.50 -10.91 12.24
CA SER A 539 28.21 -10.94 13.52
C SER A 539 29.68 -10.50 13.43
N SER A 540 30.21 -10.39 12.21
CA SER A 540 31.50 -9.79 11.85
C SER A 540 31.39 -9.23 10.44
N ASP A 541 32.15 -8.17 10.16
CA ASP A 541 32.36 -7.63 8.82
C ASP A 541 32.84 -8.70 7.82
N TYR A 542 33.74 -9.60 8.22
CA TYR A 542 34.19 -10.77 7.45
C TYR A 542 33.61 -12.06 8.03
N PHE A 543 32.86 -12.81 7.24
CA PHE A 543 32.26 -14.06 7.71
C PHE A 543 32.16 -15.11 6.61
N THR A 544 32.00 -16.37 7.02
CA THR A 544 31.63 -17.45 6.09
C THR A 544 30.14 -17.73 6.26
N ALA A 545 29.35 -17.46 5.24
CA ALA A 545 27.92 -17.74 5.26
C ALA A 545 27.69 -19.26 5.40
N GLN A 546 26.91 -19.65 6.42
CA GLN A 546 26.42 -21.02 6.53
C GLN A 546 25.36 -21.31 5.46
N ARG A 547 24.59 -20.27 5.11
CA ARG A 547 23.54 -20.32 4.11
C ARG A 547 23.68 -19.15 3.16
N LEU A 548 23.70 -19.45 1.86
CA LEU A 548 23.63 -18.45 0.79
C LEU A 548 22.58 -18.95 -0.21
N GLU A 549 21.48 -18.23 -0.31
CA GLU A 549 20.40 -18.53 -1.23
C GLU A 549 20.09 -17.31 -2.07
N VAL A 550 19.72 -17.54 -3.33
CA VAL A 550 19.28 -16.47 -4.23
C VAL A 550 17.92 -16.85 -4.79
N TYR A 551 16.97 -15.93 -4.61
CA TYR A 551 15.61 -16.06 -5.09
C TYR A 551 15.35 -15.03 -6.19
N GLN A 552 14.58 -15.38 -7.19
CA GLN A 552 13.92 -14.42 -8.06
C GLN A 552 12.62 -13.97 -7.41
N VAL A 553 12.38 -12.66 -7.37
CA VAL A 553 11.14 -12.03 -6.93
C VAL A 553 10.58 -11.22 -8.10
N TRP A 554 9.33 -11.48 -8.47
CA TRP A 554 8.70 -10.74 -9.57
C TRP A 554 7.21 -10.53 -9.31
N SER A 555 6.68 -9.41 -9.81
CA SER A 555 5.25 -9.13 -9.79
C SER A 555 4.58 -9.71 -11.03
N THR A 556 3.37 -10.26 -10.89
CA THR A 556 2.48 -10.53 -12.03
C THR A 556 1.52 -9.37 -12.30
N LEU A 557 1.48 -8.38 -11.41
CA LEU A 557 0.72 -7.16 -11.67
C LEU A 557 1.38 -6.40 -12.82
N PRO A 558 0.59 -5.83 -13.73
CA PRO A 558 1.11 -4.86 -14.67
C PRO A 558 1.83 -3.76 -13.88
N ALA A 559 3.03 -3.42 -14.32
CA ALA A 559 3.77 -2.33 -13.71
C ALA A 559 2.96 -1.04 -13.83
N ASP A 560 2.74 -0.36 -12.70
CA ASP A 560 1.97 0.88 -12.64
C ASP A 560 2.66 1.96 -13.48
N PRO A 561 1.90 2.82 -14.19
CA PRO A 561 2.51 3.91 -14.94
C PRO A 561 3.29 4.85 -14.01
N ILE A 562 4.42 5.40 -14.48
CA ILE A 562 5.24 6.32 -13.66
C ILE A 562 4.41 7.53 -13.22
N LEU A 563 3.55 8.02 -14.11
CA LEU A 563 2.62 9.12 -13.87
C LEU A 563 1.18 8.63 -13.94
N PRO A 564 0.29 9.13 -13.07
CA PRO A 564 -1.15 9.08 -13.30
C PRO A 564 -1.51 9.63 -14.68
N ALA A 565 -2.64 9.18 -15.24
CA ALA A 565 -3.06 9.58 -16.58
C ALA A 565 -3.24 11.11 -16.73
N ASP A 566 -3.78 11.77 -15.69
CA ASP A 566 -3.99 13.22 -15.70
C ASP A 566 -2.65 13.99 -15.68
N ASP A 567 -1.65 13.51 -14.93
CA ASP A 567 -0.32 14.11 -14.87
C ASP A 567 0.47 13.89 -16.17
N LEU A 568 0.34 12.71 -16.77
CA LEU A 568 0.90 12.44 -18.10
C LEU A 568 0.28 13.38 -19.15
N GLN A 569 -1.03 13.61 -19.11
CA GLN A 569 -1.67 14.55 -20.01
C GLN A 569 -1.18 15.99 -19.78
N ALA A 570 -1.07 16.44 -18.53
CA ALA A 570 -0.52 17.75 -18.20
C ALA A 570 0.93 17.92 -18.70
N LEU A 571 1.72 16.84 -18.66
CA LEU A 571 3.08 16.83 -19.22
C LEU A 571 3.07 16.97 -20.74
N ILE A 572 2.20 16.24 -21.43
CA ILE A 572 2.02 16.35 -22.88
C ILE A 572 1.64 17.79 -23.26
N ASP A 573 0.67 18.38 -22.58
CA ASP A 573 0.18 19.74 -22.81
C ASP A 573 1.29 20.81 -22.55
N THR A 574 2.26 20.50 -21.68
CA THR A 574 3.43 21.36 -21.43
C THR A 574 4.46 21.29 -22.56
N THR A 575 4.57 20.14 -23.22
CA THR A 575 5.52 19.92 -24.32
C THR A 575 5.04 20.50 -25.64
N ARG A 576 3.73 20.43 -25.93
CA ARG A 576 3.11 20.96 -27.16
C ARG A 576 1.73 21.55 -26.88
N HIS A 577 1.32 22.54 -27.68
CA HIS A 577 0.08 23.30 -27.49
C HIS A 577 -1.21 22.60 -27.98
N ILE A 578 -1.16 21.36 -28.46
CA ILE A 578 -2.28 20.73 -29.19
C ILE A 578 -2.49 19.31 -28.65
N GLY A 579 -3.74 18.88 -28.50
CA GLY A 579 -4.19 17.63 -27.88
C GLY A 579 -3.63 16.35 -28.51
N MET A 580 -2.34 16.13 -28.32
CA MET A 580 -1.62 14.91 -28.65
C MET A 580 -2.04 13.80 -27.72
N THR A 581 -1.98 12.57 -28.22
CA THR A 581 -2.10 11.36 -27.41
C THR A 581 -0.76 10.68 -27.28
N ALA A 582 -0.46 10.13 -26.11
CA ALA A 582 0.74 9.34 -25.88
C ALA A 582 0.46 7.84 -26.07
N GLN A 583 1.34 7.17 -26.80
CA GLN A 583 1.38 5.72 -26.92
C GLN A 583 2.64 5.18 -26.25
N LEU A 584 2.49 4.38 -25.20
CA LEU A 584 3.61 3.75 -24.50
C LEU A 584 4.29 2.72 -25.42
N LEU A 585 5.56 2.96 -25.76
CA LEU A 585 6.36 2.05 -26.58
C LEU A 585 7.21 1.12 -25.72
N TYR A 586 7.86 1.68 -24.71
CA TYR A 586 8.80 0.97 -23.84
C TYR A 586 8.58 1.33 -22.37
N LYS A 587 8.66 0.33 -21.49
CA LYS A 587 8.70 0.50 -20.04
C LYS A 587 9.77 -0.40 -19.45
N GLY A 588 10.75 0.17 -18.76
CA GLY A 588 11.92 -0.56 -18.25
C GLY A 588 11.56 -1.75 -17.37
N GLU A 589 10.61 -1.59 -16.45
CA GLU A 589 10.14 -2.68 -15.58
C GLU A 589 9.49 -3.84 -16.37
N ARG A 590 8.74 -3.53 -17.44
CA ARG A 590 8.00 -4.51 -18.25
C ARG A 590 8.88 -5.19 -19.29
N ASP A 591 9.66 -4.41 -20.02
CA ASP A 591 10.40 -4.85 -21.20
C ASP A 591 11.85 -5.24 -20.86
N GLY A 592 12.33 -4.94 -19.65
CA GLY A 592 13.73 -5.11 -19.25
C GLY A 592 14.60 -3.93 -19.67
N TRP A 593 15.83 -3.87 -19.14
CA TRP A 593 16.69 -2.68 -19.19
C TRP A 593 17.84 -2.76 -20.19
N ALA A 594 17.88 -3.79 -21.02
CA ALA A 594 18.87 -3.92 -22.07
C ALA A 594 18.66 -2.84 -23.14
N HIS A 595 19.76 -2.20 -23.55
CA HIS A 595 19.76 -1.16 -24.58
C HIS A 595 19.10 -1.62 -25.89
N GLU A 596 19.43 -2.84 -26.33
CA GLU A 596 18.89 -3.42 -27.56
C GLU A 596 17.38 -3.61 -27.50
N THR A 597 16.85 -4.03 -26.35
CA THR A 597 15.41 -4.19 -26.15
C THR A 597 14.68 -2.87 -26.22
N MET A 598 15.25 -1.81 -25.63
CA MET A 598 14.69 -0.46 -25.71
C MET A 598 14.65 0.04 -27.16
N LEU A 599 15.74 -0.09 -27.91
CA LEU A 599 15.76 0.29 -29.33
C LEU A 599 14.79 -0.53 -30.18
N ALA A 600 14.68 -1.84 -29.96
CA ALA A 600 13.74 -2.69 -30.68
C ALA A 600 12.27 -2.33 -30.43
N LYS A 601 11.95 -1.83 -29.22
CA LYS A 601 10.60 -1.41 -28.83
C LYS A 601 10.25 -0.01 -29.30
N VAL A 602 11.19 0.93 -29.22
CA VAL A 602 11.01 2.31 -29.68
C VAL A 602 11.03 2.37 -31.21
N GLY A 603 11.91 1.61 -31.85
CA GLY A 603 12.04 1.53 -33.30
C GLY A 603 12.30 2.89 -33.94
N GLU A 604 11.62 3.15 -35.05
CA GLU A 604 11.71 4.40 -35.82
C GLU A 604 10.69 5.46 -35.37
N ALA A 605 10.11 5.32 -34.17
CA ALA A 605 9.17 6.29 -33.65
C ALA A 605 9.84 7.65 -33.44
N ALA A 606 9.13 8.72 -33.79
CA ALA A 606 9.52 10.11 -33.58
C ALA A 606 8.64 10.75 -32.50
N ASP A 607 8.95 12.00 -32.15
CA ASP A 607 8.22 12.78 -31.13
C ASP A 607 8.11 11.99 -29.82
N LEU A 608 9.27 11.71 -29.24
CA LEU A 608 9.39 10.85 -28.09
C LEU A 608 9.28 11.65 -26.79
N LEU A 609 8.52 11.11 -25.84
CA LEU A 609 8.47 11.59 -24.47
C LEU A 609 9.05 10.51 -23.56
N LEU A 610 10.25 10.76 -23.03
CA LEU A 610 10.89 9.91 -22.04
C LEU A 610 10.51 10.41 -20.66
N VAL A 611 9.94 9.55 -19.82
CA VAL A 611 9.62 9.83 -18.42
C VAL A 611 10.48 8.92 -17.55
N ALA A 612 11.30 9.51 -16.68
CA ALA A 612 12.23 8.79 -15.83
C ALA A 612 11.91 9.07 -14.36
N LYS A 613 11.90 8.01 -13.56
CA LYS A 613 11.82 8.09 -12.10
C LYS A 613 13.12 7.56 -11.50
N ASP A 614 13.72 8.33 -10.62
CA ASP A 614 14.92 7.91 -9.91
C ASP A 614 14.61 7.26 -8.56
N THR A 615 15.66 6.79 -7.91
CA THR A 615 15.58 6.13 -6.59
C THR A 615 15.25 7.08 -5.45
N GLY A 616 15.44 8.39 -5.63
CA GLY A 616 15.06 9.45 -4.69
C GLY A 616 13.60 9.90 -4.83
N SER A 617 12.80 9.21 -5.65
CA SER A 617 11.42 9.59 -6.01
C SER A 617 11.30 10.87 -6.83
N HIS A 618 12.40 11.41 -7.36
CA HIS A 618 12.35 12.48 -8.33
C HIS A 618 11.86 11.92 -9.66
N THR A 619 10.94 12.65 -10.30
CA THR A 619 10.43 12.31 -11.61
C THR A 619 10.67 13.47 -12.55
N PHE A 620 11.24 13.19 -13.70
CA PHE A 620 11.50 14.18 -14.73
C PHE A 620 11.26 13.56 -16.10
N ALA A 621 11.15 14.40 -17.12
CA ALA A 621 10.93 13.97 -18.48
C ALA A 621 11.82 14.71 -19.47
N CYS A 622 11.98 14.10 -20.63
CA CYS A 622 12.66 14.65 -21.78
C CYS A 622 11.78 14.45 -23.02
N HIS A 623 11.40 15.55 -23.66
CA HIS A 623 10.70 15.53 -24.94
C HIS A 623 11.72 15.72 -26.07
N ILE A 624 11.70 14.81 -27.04
CA ILE A 624 12.59 14.76 -28.19
C ILE A 624 11.73 14.83 -29.46
N GLU A 625 11.80 15.93 -30.22
CA GLU A 625 11.06 16.09 -31.48
C GLU A 625 11.72 15.33 -32.66
N GLY A 626 12.20 14.12 -32.38
CA GLY A 626 13.01 13.31 -33.28
C GLY A 626 13.01 11.85 -32.86
N GLN A 627 13.89 11.06 -33.45
CA GLN A 627 13.99 9.60 -33.23
C GLN A 627 15.23 9.24 -32.41
N LEU A 628 15.19 8.09 -31.72
CA LEU A 628 16.39 7.41 -31.22
C LEU A 628 17.03 6.59 -32.35
N LYS A 629 17.55 7.28 -33.37
CA LYS A 629 18.08 6.64 -34.58
C LYS A 629 19.31 5.80 -34.27
N GLN A 630 19.21 4.48 -34.46
CA GLN A 630 20.35 3.56 -34.32
C GLN A 630 21.32 3.69 -35.53
N PRO A 631 22.65 3.64 -35.32
CA PRO A 631 23.61 3.56 -36.42
C PRO A 631 23.55 2.20 -37.12
N ALA A 632 23.90 2.16 -38.41
CA ALA A 632 23.97 0.90 -39.17
C ALA A 632 25.14 0.00 -38.72
N ASP A 633 26.20 0.60 -38.20
CA ASP A 633 27.33 -0.10 -37.58
C ASP A 633 27.00 -0.38 -36.10
N PRO A 634 27.01 -1.64 -35.64
CA PRO A 634 26.71 -1.97 -34.24
C PRO A 634 27.71 -1.35 -33.24
N THR A 635 28.91 -0.96 -33.68
CA THR A 635 29.91 -0.27 -32.86
C THR A 635 29.85 1.26 -33.00
N GLY A 636 29.11 1.74 -34.00
CA GLY A 636 29.03 3.17 -34.34
C GLY A 636 28.19 3.99 -33.38
N VAL A 637 28.12 5.29 -33.66
CA VAL A 637 27.23 6.24 -32.99
C VAL A 637 26.50 7.06 -34.06
N ALA A 638 25.19 7.14 -33.94
CA ALA A 638 24.38 8.04 -34.77
C ALA A 638 24.05 9.30 -33.97
N ALA A 639 24.16 10.46 -34.60
CA ALA A 639 23.80 11.75 -34.01
C ALA A 639 22.70 12.42 -34.84
N VAL A 640 21.64 12.87 -34.17
CA VAL A 640 20.50 13.56 -34.79
C VAL A 640 20.33 14.90 -34.09
N ARG A 641 20.28 15.99 -34.86
CA ARG A 641 19.87 17.30 -34.35
C ARG A 641 18.35 17.37 -34.38
N CYS A 642 17.75 17.60 -33.22
CA CYS A 642 16.31 17.72 -33.05
C CYS A 642 16.03 18.52 -31.78
N ALA A 643 14.88 19.18 -31.70
CA ALA A 643 14.51 19.94 -30.52
C ALA A 643 14.40 19.01 -29.30
N VAL A 644 14.97 19.47 -28.18
CA VAL A 644 14.93 18.78 -26.89
C VAL A 644 14.43 19.74 -25.83
N THR A 645 13.53 19.26 -24.99
CA THR A 645 13.04 19.98 -23.81
C THR A 645 13.12 19.06 -22.60
N PHE A 646 13.60 19.58 -21.47
CA PHE A 646 13.50 18.88 -20.19
C PHE A 646 12.31 19.40 -19.39
N CYS A 647 11.69 18.52 -18.61
CA CYS A 647 10.64 18.86 -17.66
C CYS A 647 10.96 18.23 -16.30
N SER A 648 10.95 19.00 -15.22
CA SER A 648 10.85 18.43 -13.87
C SER A 648 9.38 18.24 -13.52
N ILE A 649 9.00 17.07 -13.00
CA ILE A 649 7.62 16.74 -12.63
C ILE A 649 7.48 16.69 -11.11
N SER A 650 8.45 16.12 -10.41
CA SER A 650 8.52 16.09 -8.95
C SER A 650 9.94 16.08 -8.41
N GLY A 651 10.14 16.61 -7.20
CA GLY A 651 11.39 16.52 -6.43
C GLY A 651 12.37 17.67 -6.61
N ALA A 652 12.51 18.26 -7.80
CA ALA A 652 13.53 19.29 -8.04
C ALA A 652 13.13 20.72 -7.65
N PHE A 653 11.83 21.00 -7.46
CA PHE A 653 11.28 22.33 -7.19
C PHE A 653 10.25 22.29 -6.04
N ILE A 654 10.19 23.36 -5.24
CA ILE A 654 9.26 23.48 -4.09
C ILE A 654 7.82 23.63 -4.57
N GLU A 655 7.60 24.42 -5.62
CA GLU A 655 6.30 24.91 -6.05
C GLU A 655 5.38 23.80 -6.60
N GLY A 656 5.88 22.56 -6.70
CA GLY A 656 5.17 21.43 -7.29
C GLY A 656 4.86 21.65 -8.78
N GLY A 657 4.19 20.66 -9.37
CA GLY A 657 3.78 20.69 -10.77
C GLY A 657 4.93 20.61 -11.77
N ILE A 658 4.57 20.63 -13.05
CA ILE A 658 5.51 20.44 -14.15
C ILE A 658 6.26 21.73 -14.44
N THR A 659 7.58 21.64 -14.53
CA THR A 659 8.50 22.75 -14.77
C THR A 659 9.28 22.49 -16.04
N LYS A 660 8.99 23.26 -17.10
CA LYS A 660 9.68 23.19 -18.39
C LYS A 660 11.03 23.91 -18.31
N ILE A 661 12.07 23.27 -18.85
CA ILE A 661 13.44 23.78 -18.92
C ILE A 661 13.87 23.73 -20.39
N THR A 662 14.25 24.90 -20.91
CA THR A 662 14.62 25.05 -22.32
C THR A 662 16.08 24.68 -22.51
N VAL A 663 16.36 23.76 -23.42
CA VAL A 663 17.73 23.41 -23.82
C VAL A 663 18.24 24.41 -24.87
N PRO A 664 19.45 24.97 -24.74
CA PRO A 664 20.04 25.83 -25.77
C PRO A 664 20.10 25.15 -27.13
N HIS A 665 19.80 25.90 -28.21
CA HIS A 665 19.64 25.34 -29.55
C HIS A 665 20.89 24.62 -30.10
N ASP A 666 22.09 25.09 -29.76
CA ASP A 666 23.35 24.46 -30.15
C ASP A 666 23.62 23.13 -29.44
N GLU A 667 22.97 22.91 -28.29
CA GLU A 667 23.04 21.68 -27.50
C GLU A 667 21.93 20.69 -27.86
N GLN A 668 20.96 21.07 -28.71
CA GLN A 668 19.82 20.24 -29.09
C GLN A 668 20.19 19.14 -30.10
N HIS A 669 20.76 18.06 -29.59
CA HIS A 669 21.01 16.84 -30.35
C HIS A 669 20.93 15.60 -29.47
N VAL A 670 20.67 14.47 -30.11
CA VAL A 670 20.62 13.14 -29.49
C VAL A 670 21.66 12.26 -30.17
N GLN A 671 22.44 11.54 -29.38
CA GLN A 671 23.40 10.54 -29.82
C GLN A 671 22.97 9.18 -29.30
N VAL A 672 22.96 8.19 -30.19
CA VAL A 672 22.57 6.81 -29.89
C VAL A 672 23.70 5.90 -30.36
N ALA A 673 24.21 5.07 -29.45
CA ALA A 673 25.19 4.06 -29.79
C ALA A 673 24.54 2.90 -30.57
N GLY A 674 25.33 2.16 -31.33
CA GLY A 674 24.94 0.83 -31.79
C GLY A 674 24.81 -0.14 -30.61
N THR A 675 24.40 -1.38 -30.90
CA THR A 675 24.21 -2.42 -29.86
C THR A 675 25.49 -2.68 -29.06
N GLU A 676 26.63 -2.72 -29.73
CA GLU A 676 27.97 -2.97 -29.18
C GLU A 676 28.77 -1.67 -28.93
N GLY A 677 28.29 -0.54 -29.43
CA GLY A 677 28.95 0.76 -29.32
C GLY A 677 28.73 1.46 -27.98
N ALA A 678 29.36 2.62 -27.87
CA ALA A 678 29.15 3.57 -26.78
C ALA A 678 29.24 5.00 -27.32
N VAL A 679 28.38 5.89 -26.83
CA VAL A 679 28.55 7.33 -26.96
C VAL A 679 29.66 7.74 -26.02
N MET A 680 30.70 8.40 -26.54
CA MET A 680 31.87 8.80 -25.76
C MET A 680 31.84 10.31 -25.51
N ALA A 681 32.01 10.71 -24.25
CA ALA A 681 32.25 12.11 -23.94
C ALA A 681 33.67 12.51 -24.40
N SER A 682 33.82 13.69 -24.99
CA SER A 682 35.02 14.08 -25.71
C SER A 682 36.30 14.17 -24.87
N ASN A 683 36.22 14.24 -23.53
CA ASN A 683 37.40 14.49 -22.67
C ASN A 683 37.34 13.87 -21.26
N THR A 684 36.38 13.01 -20.94
CA THR A 684 36.15 12.62 -19.54
C THR A 684 36.28 11.12 -19.27
N GLY A 685 36.61 10.30 -20.28
CA GLY A 685 36.60 8.84 -20.14
C GLY A 685 35.20 8.30 -19.82
N VAL A 686 34.16 9.10 -20.04
CA VAL A 686 32.76 8.74 -19.78
C VAL A 686 32.16 8.15 -21.05
N ALA A 687 31.40 7.08 -20.85
CA ALA A 687 30.66 6.41 -21.89
C ALA A 687 29.17 6.30 -21.53
N GLY A 688 28.32 6.21 -22.54
CA GLY A 688 26.97 5.71 -22.32
C GLY A 688 26.29 5.18 -23.57
N LYS A 689 25.05 4.70 -23.45
CA LYS A 689 24.31 4.14 -24.60
C LYS A 689 23.51 5.19 -25.36
N VAL A 690 22.93 6.15 -24.65
CA VAL A 690 22.22 7.28 -25.23
C VAL A 690 22.66 8.56 -24.53
N ALA A 691 23.00 9.60 -25.30
CA ALA A 691 23.25 10.94 -24.78
C ALA A 691 22.28 11.94 -25.42
N ILE A 692 21.60 12.73 -24.60
CA ILE A 692 20.58 13.67 -25.01
C ILE A 692 21.00 15.08 -24.59
N ALA A 693 20.74 16.04 -25.47
CA ALA A 693 21.05 17.45 -25.27
C ALA A 693 22.54 17.68 -24.93
N ALA A 694 23.44 17.24 -25.82
CA ALA A 694 24.89 17.36 -25.63
C ALA A 694 25.43 16.70 -24.33
N GLY A 695 24.83 15.58 -23.93
CA GLY A 695 25.25 14.87 -22.73
C GLY A 695 24.76 15.51 -21.42
N ARG A 696 23.66 16.25 -21.47
CA ARG A 696 22.92 16.70 -20.29
C ARG A 696 22.06 15.61 -19.67
N LEU A 697 21.66 14.61 -20.46
CA LEU A 697 21.07 13.37 -19.98
C LEU A 697 21.75 12.19 -20.66
N TRP A 698 22.27 11.26 -19.87
CA TRP A 698 22.83 9.99 -20.34
C TRP A 698 21.99 8.84 -19.82
N LEU A 699 21.71 7.85 -20.67
CA LEU A 699 21.13 6.57 -20.30
C LEU A 699 22.18 5.47 -20.47
N GLY A 700 22.29 4.60 -19.47
CA GLY A 700 23.38 3.64 -19.37
C GLY A 700 24.73 4.36 -19.33
N TYR A 701 24.91 5.27 -18.37
CA TYR A 701 26.15 5.99 -18.09
C TYR A 701 27.15 5.11 -17.36
N GLY A 702 28.40 5.12 -17.82
CA GLY A 702 29.52 4.42 -17.19
C GLY A 702 30.81 5.24 -17.25
N GLU A 703 31.71 4.92 -16.34
CA GLU A 703 33.07 5.46 -16.27
C GLU A 703 34.05 4.52 -16.99
N ASP A 704 35.32 4.92 -17.10
CA ASP A 704 36.40 4.14 -17.71
C ASP A 704 36.12 3.63 -19.13
N GLU A 705 35.46 4.47 -19.93
CA GLU A 705 35.14 4.22 -21.34
C GLU A 705 34.24 3.01 -21.60
N ARG A 706 33.58 2.48 -20.55
CA ARG A 706 32.73 1.30 -20.65
C ARG A 706 31.31 1.64 -20.21
N PRO A 707 30.33 1.59 -21.12
CA PRO A 707 28.95 1.72 -20.70
C PRO A 707 28.57 0.53 -19.80
N PRO A 708 27.73 0.75 -18.78
CA PRO A 708 27.14 -0.29 -17.94
C PRO A 708 26.39 -1.32 -18.79
N GLY A 709 26.13 -2.48 -18.17
CA GLY A 709 25.37 -3.56 -18.79
C GLY A 709 23.91 -3.23 -19.10
N ASP A 710 23.35 -2.18 -18.48
CA ASP A 710 21.94 -1.77 -18.65
C ASP A 710 21.75 -0.25 -18.71
N LEU A 711 20.51 0.19 -18.95
CA LEU A 711 20.17 1.61 -19.11
C LEU A 711 19.91 2.36 -17.79
N ARG A 712 19.99 1.71 -16.63
CA ARG A 712 19.54 2.31 -15.36
C ARG A 712 20.50 3.30 -14.76
N SER A 713 21.81 3.10 -14.96
CA SER A 713 22.80 4.09 -14.55
C SER A 713 22.64 5.30 -15.46
N CYS A 714 22.32 6.45 -14.89
CA CYS A 714 22.04 7.67 -15.63
C CYS A 714 22.84 8.84 -15.07
N HIS A 715 23.09 9.81 -15.93
CA HIS A 715 23.70 11.08 -15.55
C HIS A 715 22.82 12.22 -16.07
N GLN A 716 22.41 13.13 -15.20
CA GLN A 716 21.51 14.22 -15.60
C GLN A 716 21.92 15.54 -14.95
N TRP A 717 22.01 16.58 -15.77
CA TRP A 717 22.22 17.95 -15.32
C TRP A 717 21.63 18.99 -16.29
N VAL A 718 21.42 20.20 -15.77
CA VAL A 718 21.09 21.42 -16.51
C VAL A 718 21.93 22.56 -15.95
N TRP A 719 22.09 23.66 -16.69
CA TRP A 719 22.79 24.82 -16.14
C TRP A 719 21.87 25.63 -15.22
N ARG A 720 22.45 26.28 -14.21
CA ARG A 720 21.72 27.12 -13.25
C ARG A 720 20.97 28.27 -13.95
N ASP A 721 21.56 28.87 -14.98
CA ASP A 721 20.97 29.96 -15.76
C ASP A 721 19.87 29.51 -16.73
N GLU A 722 19.64 28.21 -16.86
CA GLU A 722 18.51 27.63 -17.60
C GLU A 722 17.32 27.30 -16.70
N LEU A 723 17.52 27.33 -15.38
CA LEU A 723 16.44 27.14 -14.42
C LEU A 723 15.49 28.35 -14.48
N PRO A 724 14.18 28.14 -14.32
CA PRO A 724 13.22 29.23 -14.29
C PRO A 724 13.43 30.14 -13.06
N ASP A 725 13.52 31.45 -13.29
CA ASP A 725 13.71 32.44 -12.23
C ASP A 725 12.53 32.56 -11.25
N ASP A 726 11.34 32.10 -11.66
CA ASP A 726 10.10 32.17 -10.89
C ASP A 726 9.86 30.91 -10.03
N LYS A 727 10.79 29.95 -10.02
CA LYS A 727 10.68 28.74 -9.18
C LYS A 727 11.94 28.49 -8.35
N THR A 728 11.74 27.89 -7.18
CA THR A 728 12.80 27.60 -6.22
C THR A 728 13.31 26.18 -6.44
N HIS A 729 14.50 26.06 -7.06
CA HIS A 729 15.20 24.78 -7.17
C HIS A 729 15.75 24.33 -5.81
N VAL A 730 15.50 23.07 -5.43
CA VAL A 730 15.96 22.48 -4.15
C VAL A 730 17.06 21.44 -4.32
N GLY A 731 17.37 21.06 -5.55
CA GLY A 731 18.42 20.09 -5.84
C GLY A 731 19.82 20.66 -5.59
N LYS A 732 20.82 19.78 -5.63
CA LYS A 732 22.22 20.20 -5.54
C LYS A 732 22.61 20.98 -6.80
N VAL A 733 23.30 22.10 -6.60
CA VAL A 733 23.96 22.84 -7.67
C VAL A 733 25.45 22.85 -7.40
N SER A 734 26.23 22.30 -8.34
CA SER A 734 27.70 22.26 -8.27
C SER A 734 28.30 23.67 -8.34
N GLU A 735 29.59 23.78 -7.98
CA GLU A 735 30.37 25.02 -8.13
C GLU A 735 30.45 25.51 -9.58
N GLN A 736 30.36 24.59 -10.55
CA GLN A 736 30.34 24.91 -11.97
C GLN A 736 28.98 25.45 -12.43
N GLY A 737 27.97 25.47 -11.56
CA GLY A 737 26.61 25.89 -11.93
C GLY A 737 25.75 24.79 -12.53
N ARG A 738 26.19 23.52 -12.50
CA ARG A 738 25.35 22.38 -12.89
C ARG A 738 24.32 22.06 -11.81
N ALA A 739 23.04 22.14 -12.14
CA ALA A 739 21.91 21.75 -11.33
C ALA A 739 21.36 20.39 -11.79
N THR A 740 20.58 19.72 -10.93
CA THR A 740 20.03 18.37 -11.15
C THR A 740 18.51 18.37 -11.05
N LEU A 741 17.85 17.60 -11.92
CA LEU A 741 16.40 17.33 -11.87
C LEU A 741 16.11 16.01 -11.15
N ALA A 742 17.04 15.06 -11.24
CA ALA A 742 17.12 13.91 -10.36
C ALA A 742 17.61 14.31 -8.95
N ALA A 743 17.57 13.38 -8.00
CA ALA A 743 18.07 13.52 -6.63
C ALA A 743 19.60 13.72 -6.59
N SER A 744 20.32 13.21 -7.59
CA SER A 744 21.76 13.36 -7.73
C SER A 744 22.20 13.42 -9.19
N LEU A 745 23.41 13.95 -9.41
CA LEU A 745 24.02 14.10 -10.73
C LEU A 745 24.15 12.76 -11.46
N PHE A 746 24.61 11.75 -10.73
CA PHE A 746 24.60 10.34 -11.11
C PHE A 746 23.49 9.66 -10.33
N PHE A 747 22.57 8.98 -10.99
CA PHE A 747 21.45 8.34 -10.33
C PHE A 747 21.10 7.02 -11.01
N THR A 748 20.48 6.15 -10.23
CA THR A 748 19.87 4.93 -10.74
C THR A 748 18.41 5.18 -11.06
N CYS A 749 18.02 4.94 -12.30
CA CYS A 749 16.66 4.99 -12.77
C CYS A 749 15.89 3.76 -12.23
N VAL A 750 14.84 3.99 -11.45
CA VAL A 750 13.95 2.93 -10.94
C VAL A 750 13.01 2.48 -12.05
N ASP A 751 12.51 3.43 -12.83
CA ASP A 751 11.65 3.15 -13.96
C ASP A 751 11.83 4.19 -15.07
N LEU A 752 11.64 3.74 -16.31
CA LEU A 752 11.79 4.54 -17.52
C LEU A 752 10.67 4.15 -18.48
N GLU A 753 9.86 5.13 -18.85
CA GLU A 753 8.83 4.99 -19.88
C GLU A 753 9.18 5.85 -21.09
N ILE A 754 8.99 5.28 -22.28
CA ILE A 754 9.16 6.01 -23.54
C ILE A 754 7.85 5.93 -24.30
N TYR A 755 7.28 7.10 -24.55
CA TYR A 755 6.07 7.28 -25.33
C TYR A 755 6.40 7.89 -26.69
N THR A 756 5.62 7.60 -27.71
CA THR A 756 5.50 8.46 -28.90
C THR A 756 4.26 9.33 -28.78
N LEU A 757 4.38 10.60 -29.16
CA LEU A 757 3.29 11.55 -29.18
C LEU A 757 2.71 11.61 -30.59
N GLN A 758 1.40 11.35 -30.70
CA GLN A 758 0.69 11.30 -31.97
C GLN A 758 -0.45 12.30 -31.98
N VAL A 759 -0.64 12.96 -33.13
CA VAL A 759 -1.86 13.71 -33.40
C VAL A 759 -2.98 12.68 -33.54
N PRO A 760 -4.08 12.79 -32.79
CA PRO A 760 -5.20 11.86 -32.92
C PRO A 760 -5.65 11.80 -34.38
N ASP A 761 -5.94 10.61 -34.90
CA ASP A 761 -6.24 10.40 -36.33
C ASP A 761 -7.32 11.35 -36.89
N GLY A 762 -8.22 11.83 -36.04
CA GLY A 762 -9.25 12.81 -36.38
C GLY A 762 -8.79 14.26 -36.60
N TRP A 763 -7.55 14.62 -36.25
CA TRP A 763 -7.01 15.98 -36.38
C TRP A 763 -5.99 16.13 -37.52
N GLN A 764 -5.50 15.02 -38.07
CA GLN A 764 -4.52 15.04 -39.16
C GLN A 764 -5.04 15.79 -40.41
N TRP A 765 -6.36 15.73 -40.68
CA TRP A 765 -6.95 16.48 -41.79
C TRP A 765 -6.98 18.00 -41.53
N LEU A 766 -7.14 18.44 -40.28
CA LEU A 766 -7.12 19.87 -39.93
C LEU A 766 -5.73 20.47 -40.10
N SER A 767 -4.69 19.74 -39.67
CA SER A 767 -3.30 20.15 -39.90
C SER A 767 -2.98 20.21 -41.39
N ALA A 768 -3.38 19.20 -42.17
CA ALA A 768 -3.19 19.21 -43.61
C ALA A 768 -3.91 20.39 -44.29
N VAL A 769 -5.13 20.72 -43.84
CA VAL A 769 -5.86 21.90 -44.35
C VAL A 769 -5.18 23.20 -43.95
N ALA A 770 -4.67 23.33 -42.72
CA ALA A 770 -3.94 24.51 -42.28
C ALA A 770 -2.65 24.72 -43.09
N ASP A 771 -1.89 23.67 -43.36
CA ASP A 771 -0.68 23.73 -44.19
C ASP A 771 -1.00 24.10 -45.64
N ILE A 772 -2.09 23.57 -46.21
CA ILE A 772 -2.58 23.98 -47.54
C ILE A 772 -2.98 25.46 -47.54
N MET A 773 -3.67 25.94 -46.50
CA MET A 773 -4.07 27.35 -46.41
C MET A 773 -2.88 28.29 -46.22
N LEU A 774 -1.88 27.89 -45.42
CA LEU A 774 -0.67 28.68 -45.19
C LEU A 774 0.24 28.70 -46.42
N SER A 775 0.38 27.58 -47.13
CA SER A 775 1.17 27.51 -48.37
C SER A 775 0.55 28.25 -49.56
N GLN A 776 -0.77 28.49 -49.55
CA GLN A 776 -1.44 29.34 -50.55
C GLN A 776 -1.33 30.85 -50.26
N SER A 777 -0.82 31.22 -49.09
CA SER A 777 -0.67 32.62 -48.66
C SER A 777 0.73 33.21 -48.88
N THR A 778 1.65 32.40 -49.40
CA THR A 778 3.00 32.78 -49.90
C THR A 778 3.05 32.66 -51.41
#